data_AF-A0A926QS84-F1
#
_entry.id   AF-A0A926QS84-F1
#
_cell.length_a   1.000
_cell.length_b   1.000
_cell.length_c   1.000
_cell.angle_alpha   90.00
_cell.angle_beta   90.00
_cell.angle_gamma   90.00
#
_symmetry.space_group_name_H-M   'P 1'
#
loop_
_entity.id
_entity.type
_entity.pdbx_description
1 polymer ?
#
loop_
_entity_poly.entity_id
_entity_poly.type
_entity_poly.pdbx_seq_one_letter_code
_entity_poly.pdbx_strand_id
1 'polypeptide(L)'
;MRHTRAVRLTALAAALSAGPIVLTALPAAAVTGPASASSDTTHAYTAQVVVGNHDRGCSGVLVDVEWLLTAASCFADDPAASLAVPAGKPRLKTTATIGRTDLSGTAGAVREIVELVPRTDRDVVLARLNRPVTNVAPVALATTAPAAGEELKLAGYGRSNTEWAPLNLHTGAFSVDAAEATTATVTGKDGVAACMGDTGGPLVRTTSGTNQLVALASRSYQGGCFGIDATETRTGGVVSRVDDLASWVESKVGANRITDFNCDGVEDIAVADPAATVGGDLKAGLVRVVYGGGKGTAEINQDLDWVPGGAEASDNFGQAIATVDYDEDGCTDLVVGTPGEKIDTADDAGMTDVLHGAPGGIGTGATKNTHFQEAHGNGSLAASTPETGDLLGQALVAGTTAAGEPFLVIGAPGEGLSGAAKAGQAFYVRGGTNVSVHQDKLNVPGAVEANDGFGAVLAADANNIAIGAPNENIGGDDAAGNLAVFSHKLNTENRPTPLFGLDQDLDTVSGGAEANDRFGASLALAPYRPSGAAAATESILAVGAPGEALAVNDVQKAETGSVLTFRITASGTYDQLYGISSGTADDDVSGTSEAGDHFGTTVTAVNTAPRAVSTAATMRLAVGVPDEAVGTATKSGAVHVFSLVGAPGANDKWIEAGDGDGIPGAPGANQRLGSSLHFTGTKLYVGMPDGPSAYGTLYALPMSNVTLGQPTAPVTTYQPGQGGLPASGDRFGHAAR
;
A
#
# COMPACT_ATOMS: atom_id res chain seq x y z
N MET A 1 56.60 56.11 -4.79
CA MET A 1 57.75 56.76 -5.48
C MET A 1 57.72 56.33 -6.94
N ARG A 2 57.83 57.31 -7.86
CA ARG A 2 58.02 57.24 -9.34
C ARG A 2 56.95 56.45 -10.12
N HIS A 3 55.90 57.09 -10.64
CA HIS A 3 55.81 57.73 -11.97
C HIS A 3 56.40 56.91 -13.12
N THR A 4 55.54 56.41 -14.03
CA THR A 4 55.39 56.94 -15.40
C THR A 4 54.19 56.33 -16.13
N ARG A 5 53.29 57.20 -16.59
CA ARG A 5 52.32 56.99 -17.69
C ARG A 5 53.04 57.18 -19.04
N ALA A 6 52.53 56.56 -20.12
CA ALA A 6 52.27 57.23 -21.41
C ALA A 6 51.53 56.28 -22.39
N VAL A 7 50.33 56.65 -22.87
CA VAL A 7 49.99 57.18 -24.24
C VAL A 7 49.70 56.02 -25.22
N ARG A 8 48.43 55.71 -25.53
CA ARG A 8 47.47 56.29 -26.52
C ARG A 8 47.77 55.95 -28.01
N LEU A 9 46.78 55.26 -28.58
CA LEU A 9 46.12 55.41 -29.89
C LEU A 9 46.83 55.06 -31.23
N THR A 10 46.20 54.08 -31.89
CA THR A 10 45.79 53.97 -33.31
C THR A 10 46.82 53.92 -34.44
N ALA A 11 46.76 52.83 -35.23
CA ALA A 11 46.83 52.89 -36.69
C ALA A 11 46.15 51.65 -37.33
N LEU A 12 45.46 51.94 -38.43
CA LEU A 12 44.63 51.09 -39.29
C LEU A 12 45.48 50.57 -40.46
N ALA A 13 45.37 49.30 -40.88
CA ALA A 13 45.61 48.89 -42.27
C ALA A 13 45.09 47.46 -42.53
N ALA A 14 44.23 47.36 -43.55
CA ALA A 14 43.61 46.14 -44.04
C ALA A 14 44.50 45.40 -45.05
N ALA A 15 44.36 44.08 -45.14
CA ALA A 15 44.59 43.31 -46.36
C ALA A 15 43.62 42.11 -46.40
N LEU A 16 42.68 42.16 -47.36
CA LEU A 16 41.87 41.02 -47.77
C LEU A 16 42.75 40.02 -48.55
N SER A 17 42.61 38.73 -48.25
CA SER A 17 42.69 37.69 -49.28
C SER A 17 41.70 36.59 -48.91
N ALA A 18 40.67 36.44 -49.75
CA ALA A 18 39.67 35.41 -49.70
C ALA A 18 40.28 34.03 -50.01
N GLY A 19 39.86 33.03 -49.24
CA GLY A 19 39.93 31.61 -49.60
C GLY A 19 38.81 30.89 -48.85
N PRO A 20 37.80 30.32 -49.51
CA PRO A 20 36.74 29.62 -48.83
C PRO A 20 37.26 28.24 -48.46
N ILE A 21 37.62 28.05 -47.20
CA ILE A 21 37.52 26.73 -46.61
C ILE A 21 36.31 26.80 -45.70
N VAL A 22 35.18 26.34 -46.25
CA VAL A 22 34.08 25.80 -45.47
C VAL A 22 34.66 24.61 -44.73
N LEU A 23 35.29 24.86 -43.58
CA LEU A 23 35.35 23.89 -42.50
C LEU A 23 34.02 24.08 -41.78
N THR A 24 33.01 23.34 -42.24
CA THR A 24 31.93 22.93 -41.34
C THR A 24 32.61 22.18 -40.20
N ALA A 25 32.97 22.89 -39.13
CA ALA A 25 33.14 22.26 -37.84
C ALA A 25 31.75 21.73 -37.49
N LEU A 26 31.51 20.46 -37.79
CA LEU A 26 30.40 19.74 -37.19
C LEU A 26 30.74 19.67 -35.70
N PRO A 27 29.92 20.24 -34.79
CA PRO A 27 30.12 20.00 -33.38
C PRO A 27 29.84 18.52 -33.13
N ALA A 28 30.85 17.79 -32.67
CA ALA A 28 30.76 16.37 -32.31
C ALA A 28 30.24 16.22 -30.87
N ALA A 29 29.47 15.16 -30.61
CA ALA A 29 28.35 15.29 -29.71
C ALA A 29 27.99 14.12 -28.73
N ALA A 30 28.75 13.88 -27.64
CA ALA A 30 28.50 13.09 -26.38
C ALA A 30 27.13 13.12 -25.60
N VAL A 31 26.09 12.32 -25.96
CA VAL A 31 24.64 12.70 -25.93
C VAL A 31 24.50 14.22 -26.00
N THR A 32 25.37 14.78 -26.79
CA THR A 32 25.45 16.15 -27.16
C THR A 32 24.84 16.27 -28.53
N GLY A 33 24.12 15.21 -28.94
CA GLY A 33 22.90 15.40 -29.67
C GLY A 33 22.09 16.54 -29.03
N PRO A 34 21.32 17.23 -29.85
CA PRO A 34 20.61 18.42 -29.43
C PRO A 34 19.76 18.11 -28.20
N ALA A 35 19.65 19.09 -27.31
CA ALA A 35 18.63 19.07 -26.27
C ALA A 35 17.28 18.80 -26.93
N SER A 36 16.51 17.87 -26.38
CA SER A 36 15.15 17.64 -26.85
C SER A 36 14.33 18.92 -26.65
N ALA A 37 13.46 19.22 -27.62
CA ALA A 37 12.56 20.36 -27.47
C ALA A 37 11.67 20.14 -26.25
N SER A 38 11.39 21.19 -25.46
CA SER A 38 10.60 21.06 -24.23
C SER A 38 9.19 20.48 -24.44
N SER A 39 8.66 20.55 -25.68
CA SER A 39 7.39 19.94 -26.10
C SER A 39 7.50 18.47 -26.56
N ASP A 40 8.70 17.91 -26.69
CA ASP A 40 8.92 16.53 -27.12
C ASP A 40 8.64 15.56 -25.97
N THR A 41 7.66 14.69 -26.14
CA THR A 41 7.24 13.69 -25.15
C THR A 41 7.67 12.26 -25.52
N THR A 42 8.48 12.08 -26.56
CA THR A 42 8.86 10.77 -27.12
C THR A 42 9.57 9.87 -26.10
N HIS A 43 10.28 10.48 -25.16
CA HIS A 43 11.04 9.82 -24.10
C HIS A 43 10.55 10.23 -22.69
N ALA A 44 9.29 10.60 -22.54
CA ALA A 44 8.73 11.07 -21.27
C ALA A 44 8.86 10.07 -20.10
N TYR A 45 9.00 8.77 -20.38
CA TYR A 45 9.30 7.73 -19.38
C TYR A 45 10.70 7.86 -18.77
N THR A 46 11.59 8.69 -19.33
CA THR A 46 12.95 8.90 -18.81
C THR A 46 12.88 9.75 -17.56
N ALA A 47 13.57 9.29 -16.51
CA ALA A 47 13.64 9.95 -15.23
C ALA A 47 15.03 10.56 -15.00
N GLN A 48 15.09 11.75 -14.40
CA GLN A 48 16.28 12.19 -13.68
C GLN A 48 16.23 11.56 -12.29
N VAL A 49 17.32 10.96 -11.83
CA VAL A 49 17.45 10.39 -10.48
C VAL A 49 18.54 11.15 -9.73
N VAL A 50 18.20 11.72 -8.58
CA VAL A 50 19.11 12.48 -7.71
C VAL A 50 19.23 11.72 -6.39
N VAL A 51 20.42 11.21 -6.09
CA VAL A 51 20.73 10.46 -4.88
C VAL A 51 21.41 11.37 -3.85
N GLY A 52 20.92 11.35 -2.62
CA GLY A 52 21.42 12.18 -1.53
C GLY A 52 21.17 13.67 -1.76
N ASN A 53 22.01 14.53 -1.18
CA ASN A 53 21.93 15.96 -1.39
C ASN A 53 22.67 16.37 -2.68
N HIS A 54 22.24 15.80 -3.81
CA HIS A 54 22.93 15.88 -5.10
C HIS A 54 24.33 15.24 -5.08
N ASP A 55 24.52 14.23 -4.22
CA ASP A 55 25.77 13.48 -4.10
C ASP A 55 26.05 12.70 -5.40
N ARG A 56 24.99 12.25 -6.08
CA ARG A 56 25.06 11.62 -7.40
C ARG A 56 23.83 11.93 -8.24
N GLY A 57 24.05 12.30 -9.51
CA GLY A 57 23.02 12.37 -10.53
C GLY A 57 23.07 11.14 -11.43
N CYS A 58 21.90 10.59 -11.74
CA CYS A 58 21.68 9.46 -12.63
C CYS A 58 20.45 9.69 -13.50
N SER A 59 20.24 8.78 -14.44
CA SER A 59 19.01 8.67 -15.21
C SER A 59 18.30 7.36 -14.86
N GLY A 60 17.02 7.25 -15.23
CA GLY A 60 16.21 6.06 -15.00
C GLY A 60 15.08 5.98 -16.02
N VAL A 61 14.26 4.95 -15.93
CA VAL A 61 13.15 4.74 -16.86
C VAL A 61 11.94 4.13 -16.18
N LEU A 62 10.78 4.75 -16.37
CA LEU A 62 9.48 4.27 -15.90
C LEU A 62 9.05 3.03 -16.68
N VAL A 63 8.95 1.90 -15.99
CA VAL A 63 8.53 0.60 -16.55
C VAL A 63 7.20 0.12 -15.99
N ASP A 64 6.76 0.73 -14.90
CA ASP A 64 5.42 0.62 -14.33
C ASP A 64 5.09 1.93 -13.62
N VAL A 65 3.80 2.23 -13.38
CA VAL A 65 3.38 3.48 -12.75
C VAL A 65 4.03 3.76 -11.38
N GLU A 66 4.48 2.71 -10.67
CA GLU A 66 5.17 2.85 -9.38
C GLU A 66 6.64 2.45 -9.43
N TRP A 67 7.20 2.06 -10.58
CA TRP A 67 8.55 1.51 -10.65
C TRP A 67 9.39 2.06 -11.79
N LEU A 68 10.63 2.41 -11.44
CA LEU A 68 11.71 2.69 -12.37
C LEU A 68 12.63 1.48 -12.51
N LEU A 69 13.22 1.30 -13.69
CA LEU A 69 14.51 0.65 -13.85
C LEU A 69 15.60 1.70 -13.91
N THR A 70 16.73 1.43 -13.24
CA THR A 70 17.95 2.24 -13.33
C THR A 70 19.17 1.36 -13.00
N ALA A 71 20.37 1.94 -12.97
CA ALA A 71 21.60 1.23 -12.66
C ALA A 71 21.79 1.09 -11.14
N ALA A 72 22.21 -0.10 -10.68
CA ALA A 72 22.53 -0.34 -9.27
C ALA A 72 23.73 0.51 -8.82
N SER A 73 24.66 0.79 -9.74
CA SER A 73 25.78 1.71 -9.55
C SER A 73 25.38 3.12 -9.10
N CYS A 74 24.13 3.55 -9.31
CA CYS A 74 23.63 4.82 -8.78
C CYS A 74 23.54 4.84 -7.25
N PHE A 75 23.32 3.69 -6.62
CA PHE A 75 23.10 3.55 -5.17
C PHE A 75 24.28 2.91 -4.43
N ALA A 76 25.23 2.33 -5.16
CA ALA A 76 26.44 1.76 -4.57
C ALA A 76 27.32 2.85 -3.92
N ASP A 77 27.88 2.56 -2.75
CA ASP A 77 28.76 3.49 -2.04
C ASP A 77 30.00 3.84 -2.87
N ASP A 78 30.66 2.82 -3.43
CA ASP A 78 31.76 2.96 -4.39
C ASP A 78 31.53 2.05 -5.60
N PRO A 79 30.86 2.54 -6.67
CA PRO A 79 30.56 1.75 -7.86
C PRO A 79 31.81 1.34 -8.66
N ALA A 80 32.99 1.92 -8.39
CA ALA A 80 34.24 1.46 -8.98
C ALA A 80 34.75 0.17 -8.31
N ALA A 81 34.45 -0.01 -7.02
CA ALA A 81 34.83 -1.19 -6.24
C ALA A 81 33.76 -2.30 -6.28
N SER A 82 32.48 -1.95 -6.13
CA SER A 82 31.38 -2.92 -6.08
C SER A 82 30.07 -2.31 -6.56
N LEU A 83 29.26 -3.11 -7.26
CA LEU A 83 27.89 -2.75 -7.66
C LEU A 83 26.83 -3.26 -6.69
N ALA A 84 27.25 -3.91 -5.59
CA ALA A 84 26.32 -4.45 -4.62
C ALA A 84 25.58 -3.33 -3.90
N VAL A 85 24.25 -3.43 -3.87
CA VAL A 85 23.34 -2.54 -3.15
C VAL A 85 22.41 -3.43 -2.32
N PRO A 86 22.12 -3.10 -1.05
CA PRO A 86 21.11 -3.80 -0.28
C PRO A 86 19.71 -3.66 -0.91
N ALA A 87 18.88 -4.70 -0.81
CA ALA A 87 17.46 -4.56 -1.07
C ALA A 87 16.78 -3.77 0.07
N GLY A 88 15.62 -3.17 -0.21
CA GLY A 88 14.86 -2.36 0.75
C GLY A 88 15.08 -0.87 0.54
N LYS A 89 14.87 -0.07 1.59
CA LYS A 89 14.94 1.40 1.50
C LYS A 89 16.33 1.92 1.07
N PRO A 90 16.40 2.90 0.14
CA PRO A 90 17.68 3.53 -0.20
C PRO A 90 18.38 4.14 1.04
N ARG A 91 19.69 3.94 1.15
CA ARG A 91 20.51 4.51 2.24
C ARG A 91 20.47 6.04 2.28
N LEU A 92 20.38 6.66 1.11
CA LEU A 92 20.29 8.10 0.95
C LEU A 92 18.93 8.44 0.35
N LYS A 93 18.30 9.51 0.86
CA LYS A 93 17.10 10.08 0.26
C LYS A 93 17.33 10.30 -1.23
N THR A 94 16.44 9.77 -2.06
CA THR A 94 16.60 9.79 -3.51
C THR A 94 15.31 10.28 -4.15
N THR A 95 15.44 11.23 -5.07
CA THR A 95 14.31 11.82 -5.80
C THR A 95 14.40 11.45 -7.28
N ALA A 96 13.25 11.14 -7.88
CA ALA A 96 13.09 10.93 -9.30
C ALA A 96 12.16 12.00 -9.89
N THR A 97 12.58 12.63 -10.99
CA THR A 97 11.76 13.53 -11.79
C THR A 97 11.46 12.85 -13.13
N ILE A 98 10.19 12.54 -13.38
CA ILE A 98 9.71 11.73 -14.52
C ILE A 98 8.79 12.59 -15.39
N GLY A 99 8.76 12.36 -16.70
CA GLY A 99 7.81 13.03 -17.61
C GLY A 99 8.18 14.45 -17.98
N ARG A 100 9.43 14.85 -17.76
CA ARG A 100 9.95 16.16 -18.16
C ARG A 100 10.96 16.00 -19.29
N THR A 101 11.01 17.00 -20.15
CA THR A 101 12.09 17.19 -21.13
C THR A 101 12.91 18.42 -20.76
N ASP A 102 12.29 19.38 -20.06
CA ASP A 102 12.93 20.49 -19.37
C ASP A 102 12.54 20.39 -17.89
N LEU A 103 13.55 20.20 -17.01
CA LEU A 103 13.37 20.01 -15.58
C LEU A 103 12.81 21.24 -14.87
N SER A 104 12.89 22.43 -15.48
CA SER A 104 12.28 23.66 -14.96
C SER A 104 10.75 23.68 -15.11
N GLY A 105 10.19 22.81 -15.95
CA GLY A 105 8.76 22.66 -16.15
C GLY A 105 8.05 21.88 -15.02
N THR A 106 6.74 21.73 -15.14
CA THR A 106 5.88 21.04 -14.16
C THR A 106 5.25 19.75 -14.68
N ALA A 107 5.56 19.36 -15.92
CA ALA A 107 5.05 18.12 -16.53
C ALA A 107 5.46 16.87 -15.73
N GLY A 108 4.71 15.78 -15.93
CA GLY A 108 4.98 14.51 -15.27
C GLY A 108 4.85 14.57 -13.76
N ALA A 109 5.86 14.08 -13.04
CA ALA A 109 5.85 13.93 -11.59
C ALA A 109 7.25 14.00 -10.97
N VAL A 110 7.31 14.44 -9.71
CA VAL A 110 8.48 14.29 -8.83
C VAL A 110 8.08 13.31 -7.74
N ARG A 111 8.92 12.31 -7.47
CA ARG A 111 8.69 11.22 -6.52
C ARG A 111 9.94 10.92 -5.71
N GLU A 112 9.75 10.37 -4.52
CA GLU A 112 10.85 9.77 -3.78
C GLU A 112 10.98 8.30 -4.18
N ILE A 113 12.22 7.82 -4.31
CA ILE A 113 12.50 6.39 -4.43
C ILE A 113 12.61 5.85 -3.01
N VAL A 114 11.78 4.85 -2.71
CA VAL A 114 11.58 4.37 -1.34
C VAL A 114 11.90 2.89 -1.15
N GLU A 115 12.11 2.15 -2.25
CA GLU A 115 12.52 0.75 -2.21
C GLU A 115 13.42 0.42 -3.40
N LEU A 116 14.45 -0.39 -3.16
CA LEU A 116 15.36 -0.94 -4.14
C LEU A 116 15.25 -2.47 -4.19
N VAL A 117 15.11 -3.01 -5.40
CA VAL A 117 15.20 -4.44 -5.67
C VAL A 117 16.35 -4.65 -6.66
N PRO A 118 17.58 -4.88 -6.18
CA PRO A 118 18.75 -4.99 -7.02
C PRO A 118 18.87 -6.36 -7.69
N ARG A 119 19.40 -6.39 -8.91
CA ARG A 119 19.94 -7.60 -9.53
C ARG A 119 21.35 -7.87 -9.01
N THR A 120 21.72 -9.15 -8.95
CA THR A 120 23.07 -9.57 -8.53
C THR A 120 23.97 -9.94 -9.72
N ASP A 121 23.39 -10.16 -10.89
CA ASP A 121 24.07 -10.62 -12.10
C ASP A 121 24.45 -9.49 -13.08
N ARG A 122 23.92 -8.28 -12.90
CA ARG A 122 24.16 -7.11 -13.77
C ARG A 122 23.84 -5.80 -13.07
N ASP A 123 24.32 -4.69 -13.64
CA ASP A 123 24.12 -3.33 -13.12
C ASP A 123 22.69 -2.83 -13.39
N VAL A 124 21.71 -3.38 -12.65
CA VAL A 124 20.29 -3.08 -12.77
C VAL A 124 19.63 -3.13 -11.38
N VAL A 125 18.78 -2.17 -11.10
CA VAL A 125 17.92 -2.13 -9.91
C VAL A 125 16.51 -1.68 -10.31
N LEU A 126 15.50 -2.35 -9.75
CA LEU A 126 14.13 -1.84 -9.75
C LEU A 126 13.98 -0.89 -8.58
N ALA A 127 13.44 0.30 -8.81
CA ALA A 127 13.32 1.35 -7.81
C ALA A 127 11.85 1.78 -7.67
N ARG A 128 11.23 1.53 -6.51
CA ARG A 128 9.83 1.86 -6.26
C ARG A 128 9.69 3.33 -5.90
N LEU A 129 8.65 3.96 -6.43
CA LEU A 129 8.24 5.32 -6.14
C LEU A 129 7.28 5.35 -4.94
N ASN A 130 7.34 6.40 -4.13
CA ASN A 130 6.43 6.59 -3.00
C ASN A 130 4.95 6.72 -3.42
N ARG A 131 4.69 7.24 -4.64
CA ARG A 131 3.36 7.28 -5.25
C ARG A 131 3.39 6.95 -6.75
N PRO A 132 2.27 6.46 -7.32
CA PRO A 132 2.13 6.25 -8.75
C PRO A 132 2.36 7.53 -9.59
N VAL A 133 2.83 7.31 -10.81
CA VAL A 133 2.92 8.29 -11.90
C VAL A 133 1.94 7.86 -12.99
N THR A 134 0.75 8.47 -13.00
CA THR A 134 -0.36 8.06 -13.87
C THR A 134 -0.49 8.90 -15.16
N ASN A 135 0.23 10.01 -15.24
CA ASN A 135 0.22 10.94 -16.38
C ASN A 135 1.39 10.73 -17.36
N VAL A 136 2.20 9.70 -17.15
CA VAL A 136 3.30 9.29 -18.04
C VAL A 136 3.14 7.80 -18.35
N ALA A 137 3.12 7.45 -19.64
CA ALA A 137 3.05 6.05 -20.05
C ALA A 137 4.40 5.35 -19.78
N PRO A 138 4.42 4.24 -19.02
CA PRO A 138 5.62 3.42 -18.87
C PRO A 138 6.07 2.81 -20.20
N VAL A 139 7.36 2.56 -20.35
CA VAL A 139 7.91 1.90 -21.55
C VAL A 139 7.88 0.38 -21.38
N ALA A 140 7.52 -0.34 -22.44
CA ALA A 140 7.60 -1.79 -22.47
C ALA A 140 9.05 -2.26 -22.60
N LEU A 141 9.41 -3.34 -21.91
CA LEU A 141 10.69 -4.02 -22.11
C LEU A 141 10.72 -4.69 -23.49
N ALA A 142 11.85 -4.61 -24.17
CA ALA A 142 12.11 -5.43 -25.35
C ALA A 142 12.14 -6.91 -24.95
N THR A 143 11.75 -7.80 -25.85
CA THR A 143 11.77 -9.26 -25.62
C THR A 143 12.90 -9.96 -26.38
N THR A 144 13.73 -9.18 -27.08
CA THR A 144 14.84 -9.68 -27.89
C THR A 144 16.10 -8.93 -27.55
N ALA A 145 17.22 -9.67 -27.45
CA ALA A 145 18.55 -9.10 -27.31
C ALA A 145 18.86 -8.06 -28.41
N PRO A 146 19.66 -7.02 -28.10
CA PRO A 146 20.21 -6.14 -29.12
C PRO A 146 21.11 -6.91 -30.10
N ALA A 147 21.00 -6.61 -31.38
CA ALA A 147 21.81 -7.24 -32.43
C ALA A 147 23.02 -6.37 -32.79
N ALA A 148 24.17 -6.98 -33.12
CA ALA A 148 25.33 -6.23 -33.60
C ALA A 148 24.97 -5.41 -34.86
N GLY A 149 25.39 -4.14 -34.88
CA GLY A 149 25.06 -3.16 -35.92
C GLY A 149 23.70 -2.48 -35.77
N GLU A 150 22.87 -2.91 -34.82
CA GLU A 150 21.61 -2.24 -34.51
C GLU A 150 21.85 -0.83 -33.96
N GLU A 151 21.00 0.11 -34.37
CA GLU A 151 20.99 1.45 -33.79
C GLU A 151 19.97 1.54 -32.65
N LEU A 152 20.44 1.99 -31.48
CA LEU A 152 19.64 2.30 -30.31
C LEU A 152 19.69 3.79 -30.02
N LYS A 153 18.60 4.34 -29.48
CA LYS A 153 18.51 5.73 -29.06
C LYS A 153 18.61 5.81 -27.54
N LEU A 154 19.66 6.45 -27.03
CA LEU A 154 19.80 6.79 -25.61
C LEU A 154 19.04 8.10 -25.34
N ALA A 155 18.34 8.18 -24.20
CA ALA A 155 17.86 9.42 -23.61
C ALA A 155 18.37 9.52 -22.15
N GLY A 156 18.80 10.71 -21.70
CA GLY A 156 19.35 10.87 -20.36
C GLY A 156 19.56 12.32 -19.93
N TYR A 157 19.83 12.49 -18.64
CA TYR A 157 20.11 13.75 -17.96
C TYR A 157 21.58 13.89 -17.55
N GLY A 158 22.47 13.15 -18.21
CA GLY A 158 23.90 13.28 -18.01
C GLY A 158 24.43 14.63 -18.46
N ARG A 159 25.69 14.88 -18.11
CA ARG A 159 26.46 16.02 -18.60
C ARG A 159 26.38 16.12 -20.12
N SER A 160 26.42 17.34 -20.64
CA SER A 160 26.67 17.57 -22.07
C SER A 160 28.18 17.83 -22.31
N ASN A 161 28.55 18.31 -23.49
CA ASN A 161 29.90 18.75 -23.85
C ASN A 161 30.22 20.13 -23.30
N THR A 162 29.21 20.88 -22.86
CA THR A 162 29.29 22.30 -22.49
C THR A 162 28.74 22.58 -21.11
N GLU A 163 27.97 21.65 -20.52
CA GLU A 163 27.26 21.85 -19.27
C GLU A 163 27.43 20.66 -18.31
N TRP A 164 27.66 20.99 -17.03
CA TRP A 164 27.89 20.00 -15.97
C TRP A 164 26.59 19.35 -15.44
N ALA A 165 25.45 20.03 -15.55
CA ALA A 165 24.17 19.53 -15.08
C ALA A 165 23.03 20.16 -15.91
N PRO A 166 22.84 19.71 -17.17
CA PRO A 166 21.83 20.28 -18.04
C PRO A 166 20.43 20.09 -17.47
N LEU A 167 19.60 21.13 -17.64
CA LEU A 167 18.17 21.07 -17.27
C LEU A 167 17.33 20.32 -18.31
N ASN A 168 17.85 20.13 -19.51
CA ASN A 168 17.13 19.47 -20.59
C ASN A 168 17.52 18.00 -20.71
N LEU A 169 16.56 17.17 -21.10
CA LEU A 169 16.80 15.82 -21.56
C LEU A 169 17.56 15.85 -22.88
N HIS A 170 18.59 15.02 -23.00
CA HIS A 170 19.37 14.88 -24.20
C HIS A 170 19.18 13.49 -24.82
N THR A 171 19.32 13.40 -26.15
CA THR A 171 19.22 12.12 -26.86
C THR A 171 20.34 11.89 -27.87
N GLY A 172 20.70 10.63 -28.11
CA GLY A 172 21.87 10.28 -28.91
C GLY A 172 21.80 8.86 -29.48
N ALA A 173 22.30 8.66 -30.70
CA ALA A 173 22.27 7.37 -31.37
C ALA A 173 23.53 6.56 -31.08
N PHE A 174 23.36 5.27 -30.81
CA PHE A 174 24.42 4.32 -30.53
C PHE A 174 24.28 3.09 -31.42
N SER A 175 25.39 2.63 -32.00
CA SER A 175 25.46 1.33 -32.64
C SER A 175 25.79 0.27 -31.60
N VAL A 176 25.10 -0.86 -31.60
CA VAL A 176 25.48 -2.04 -30.83
C VAL A 176 26.68 -2.68 -31.50
N ASP A 177 27.76 -2.90 -30.75
CA ASP A 177 28.97 -3.54 -31.25
C ASP A 177 28.86 -5.07 -31.09
N ALA A 178 28.52 -5.51 -29.89
CA ALA A 178 28.34 -6.91 -29.53
C ALA A 178 27.43 -7.03 -28.30
N ALA A 179 26.73 -8.16 -28.18
CA ALA A 179 25.92 -8.50 -27.02
C ALA A 179 26.49 -9.75 -26.33
N GLU A 180 26.63 -9.68 -25.01
CA GLU A 180 26.91 -10.79 -24.10
C GLU A 180 25.65 -11.16 -23.32
N ALA A 181 25.69 -12.16 -22.43
CA ALA A 181 24.52 -12.66 -21.73
C ALA A 181 23.71 -11.57 -21.00
N THR A 182 24.38 -10.66 -20.27
CA THR A 182 23.72 -9.65 -19.43
C THR A 182 24.00 -8.21 -19.83
N THR A 183 24.95 -8.00 -20.75
CA THR A 183 25.43 -6.70 -21.18
C THR A 183 25.57 -6.62 -22.70
N ALA A 184 25.68 -5.41 -23.22
CA ALA A 184 26.12 -5.17 -24.59
C ALA A 184 27.14 -4.02 -24.62
N THR A 185 28.08 -4.07 -25.56
CA THR A 185 28.96 -2.94 -25.87
C THR A 185 28.33 -2.10 -26.96
N VAL A 186 28.41 -0.79 -26.81
CA VAL A 186 27.84 0.17 -27.77
C VAL A 186 28.86 1.23 -28.11
N THR A 187 28.80 1.77 -29.32
CA THR A 187 29.60 2.89 -29.78
C THR A 187 28.68 3.99 -30.30
N GLY A 188 28.80 5.20 -29.77
CA GLY A 188 27.93 6.29 -30.20
C GLY A 188 28.27 6.81 -31.61
N LYS A 189 27.23 7.15 -32.37
CA LYS A 189 27.32 7.66 -33.75
C LYS A 189 27.54 9.17 -33.74
N ASP A 190 28.17 9.70 -34.80
CA ASP A 190 28.35 11.15 -34.98
C ASP A 190 29.02 11.86 -33.78
N GLY A 191 29.92 11.16 -33.10
CA GLY A 191 30.63 11.68 -31.92
C GLY A 191 29.81 11.68 -30.62
N VAL A 192 28.63 11.06 -30.62
CA VAL A 192 27.81 10.77 -29.43
C VAL A 192 28.51 9.77 -28.52
N ALA A 193 28.38 9.93 -27.21
CA ALA A 193 28.99 9.22 -26.10
C ALA A 193 28.12 9.43 -24.85
N ALA A 194 27.91 8.43 -24.00
CA ALA A 194 27.18 8.66 -22.75
C ALA A 194 28.10 9.37 -21.74
N CYS A 195 27.55 10.27 -20.93
CA CYS A 195 28.30 11.05 -19.94
C CYS A 195 27.91 10.69 -18.51
N MET A 196 28.69 11.18 -17.53
CA MET A 196 28.29 11.08 -16.12
C MET A 196 26.88 11.66 -15.93
N GLY A 197 25.99 10.88 -15.30
CA GLY A 197 24.57 11.18 -15.11
C GLY A 197 23.63 10.50 -16.12
N ASP A 198 24.14 9.99 -17.25
CA ASP A 198 23.34 9.14 -18.16
C ASP A 198 23.19 7.71 -17.65
N THR A 199 24.01 7.30 -16.68
CA THR A 199 23.93 5.98 -16.05
C THR A 199 22.50 5.70 -15.57
N GLY A 200 21.96 4.55 -15.95
CA GLY A 200 20.57 4.14 -15.74
C GLY A 200 19.58 4.63 -16.81
N GLY A 201 20.00 5.49 -17.73
CA GLY A 201 19.18 6.03 -18.81
C GLY A 201 18.80 4.97 -19.87
N PRO A 202 17.61 5.07 -20.47
CA PRO A 202 17.10 4.08 -21.41
C PRO A 202 17.79 4.16 -22.77
N LEU A 203 18.23 3.01 -23.28
CA LEU A 203 18.49 2.78 -24.70
C LEU A 203 17.30 2.06 -25.31
N VAL A 204 16.66 2.69 -26.29
CA VAL A 204 15.43 2.18 -26.90
C VAL A 204 15.59 1.87 -28.38
N ARG A 205 14.83 0.86 -28.82
CA ARG A 205 14.53 0.58 -30.23
C ARG A 205 13.12 1.07 -30.51
N THR A 206 12.90 1.67 -31.68
CA THR A 206 11.56 1.98 -32.17
C THR A 206 11.09 0.90 -33.13
N THR A 207 10.02 0.18 -32.79
CA THR A 207 9.38 -0.83 -33.64
C THR A 207 7.96 -0.37 -33.96
N SER A 208 7.63 -0.20 -35.25
CA SER A 208 6.30 0.25 -35.69
C SER A 208 5.81 1.54 -35.01
N GLY A 209 6.72 2.47 -34.70
CA GLY A 209 6.40 3.73 -34.03
C GLY A 209 6.35 3.67 -32.51
N THR A 210 6.55 2.49 -31.90
CA THR A 210 6.55 2.31 -30.44
C THR A 210 7.97 2.05 -29.93
N ASN A 211 8.36 2.76 -28.88
CA ASN A 211 9.64 2.56 -28.22
C ASN A 211 9.58 1.33 -27.29
N GLN A 212 10.62 0.51 -27.35
CA GLN A 212 10.86 -0.61 -26.42
C GLN A 212 12.22 -0.41 -25.74
N LEU A 213 12.27 -0.64 -24.44
CA LEU A 213 13.49 -0.56 -23.65
C LEU A 213 14.38 -1.78 -23.94
N VAL A 214 15.56 -1.55 -24.52
CA VAL A 214 16.49 -2.63 -24.90
C VAL A 214 17.60 -2.79 -23.84
N ALA A 215 18.08 -1.68 -23.30
CA ALA A 215 19.13 -1.68 -22.29
C ALA A 215 19.12 -0.40 -21.43
N LEU A 216 19.85 -0.43 -20.32
CA LEU A 216 20.16 0.74 -19.50
C LEU A 216 21.63 1.10 -19.66
N ALA A 217 21.95 2.39 -19.77
CA ALA A 217 23.34 2.84 -19.76
C ALA A 217 24.03 2.47 -18.44
N SER A 218 25.20 1.84 -18.46
CA SER A 218 25.94 1.47 -17.25
C SER A 218 27.26 2.23 -17.17
N ARG A 219 28.15 2.03 -18.15
CA ARG A 219 29.51 2.61 -18.16
C ARG A 219 29.83 3.25 -19.50
N SER A 220 30.70 4.25 -19.50
CA SER A 220 31.13 4.95 -20.71
C SER A 220 32.58 5.42 -20.59
N TYR A 221 33.28 5.52 -21.73
CA TYR A 221 34.59 6.18 -21.82
C TYR A 221 34.50 7.71 -21.78
N GLN A 222 33.30 8.28 -21.99
CA GLN A 222 32.99 9.71 -21.84
C GLN A 222 33.75 10.66 -22.79
N GLY A 223 34.25 10.18 -23.93
CA GLY A 223 34.94 11.03 -24.89
C GLY A 223 34.04 12.15 -25.40
N GLY A 224 34.48 13.40 -25.22
CA GLY A 224 33.73 14.61 -25.59
C GLY A 224 32.75 15.15 -24.54
N CYS A 225 32.63 14.52 -23.36
CA CYS A 225 31.84 15.04 -22.25
C CYS A 225 32.55 16.22 -21.56
N PHE A 226 31.77 17.15 -21.00
CA PHE A 226 32.30 18.33 -20.31
C PHE A 226 33.18 17.93 -19.11
N GLY A 227 34.38 18.52 -19.04
CA GLY A 227 35.34 18.28 -17.98
C GLY A 227 36.16 16.98 -18.12
N ILE A 228 35.96 16.22 -19.20
CA ILE A 228 36.82 15.08 -19.56
C ILE A 228 38.02 15.58 -20.37
N ASP A 229 39.16 14.91 -20.21
CA ASP A 229 40.38 15.22 -20.97
C ASP A 229 40.10 15.16 -22.47
N ALA A 230 40.45 16.22 -23.21
CA ALA A 230 40.20 16.31 -24.65
C ALA A 230 40.93 15.23 -25.48
N THR A 231 41.92 14.55 -24.89
CA THR A 231 42.60 13.41 -25.51
C THR A 231 41.83 12.10 -25.41
N GLU A 232 40.84 12.01 -24.51
CA GLU A 232 39.89 10.91 -24.49
C GLU A 232 38.83 11.15 -25.58
N THR A 233 38.93 10.39 -26.66
CA THR A 233 38.04 10.50 -27.82
C THR A 233 37.13 9.29 -27.97
N ARG A 234 37.23 8.27 -27.11
CA ARG A 234 36.41 7.06 -27.22
C ARG A 234 35.00 7.35 -26.76
N THR A 235 34.05 7.03 -27.62
CA THR A 235 32.63 7.23 -27.38
C THR A 235 31.88 5.95 -27.00
N GLY A 236 32.62 4.85 -26.90
CA GLY A 236 32.08 3.54 -26.53
C GLY A 236 31.60 3.47 -25.07
N GLY A 237 30.76 2.49 -24.81
CA GLY A 237 30.23 2.21 -23.48
C GLY A 237 29.71 0.78 -23.33
N VAL A 238 29.27 0.48 -22.12
CA VAL A 238 28.65 -0.79 -21.74
C VAL A 238 27.24 -0.49 -21.24
N VAL A 239 26.28 -1.28 -21.68
CA VAL A 239 24.87 -1.18 -21.30
C VAL A 239 24.40 -2.50 -20.69
N SER A 240 23.49 -2.42 -19.72
CA SER A 240 22.85 -3.59 -19.09
C SER A 240 21.61 -3.98 -19.89
N ARG A 241 21.55 -5.22 -20.37
CA ARG A 241 20.41 -5.74 -21.14
C ARG A 241 19.19 -5.97 -20.25
N VAL A 242 17.99 -5.72 -20.78
CA VAL A 242 16.72 -5.93 -20.07
C VAL A 242 15.82 -7.00 -20.69
N ASP A 243 16.20 -7.60 -21.81
CA ASP A 243 15.30 -8.46 -22.60
C ASP A 243 14.91 -9.78 -21.94
N ASP A 244 15.67 -10.20 -20.94
CA ASP A 244 15.42 -11.38 -20.10
C ASP A 244 14.87 -11.02 -18.71
N LEU A 245 14.53 -9.75 -18.46
CA LEU A 245 14.08 -9.27 -17.14
C LEU A 245 12.57 -9.20 -16.97
N ALA A 246 11.77 -9.44 -18.01
CA ALA A 246 10.31 -9.27 -17.96
C ALA A 246 9.65 -10.04 -16.81
N SER A 247 9.98 -11.33 -16.63
CA SER A 247 9.44 -12.15 -15.55
C SER A 247 9.83 -11.65 -14.15
N TRP A 248 11.06 -11.15 -14.00
CA TRP A 248 11.54 -10.57 -12.75
C TRP A 248 10.83 -9.25 -12.45
N VAL A 249 10.69 -8.36 -13.44
CA VAL A 249 9.94 -7.09 -13.30
C VAL A 249 8.49 -7.37 -12.95
N GLU A 250 7.80 -8.23 -13.71
CA GLU A 250 6.41 -8.61 -13.49
C GLU A 250 6.18 -9.18 -12.08
N SER A 251 7.12 -9.99 -11.57
CA SER A 251 7.03 -10.55 -10.21
C SER A 251 7.09 -9.52 -9.09
N LYS A 252 7.56 -8.30 -9.38
CA LYS A 252 7.71 -7.22 -8.40
C LYS A 252 6.65 -6.14 -8.58
N VAL A 253 6.44 -5.69 -9.82
CA VAL A 253 5.42 -4.68 -10.09
C VAL A 253 4.03 -5.26 -9.83
N GLY A 254 3.75 -6.52 -10.17
CA GLY A 254 2.42 -7.12 -9.95
C GLY A 254 2.09 -7.50 -8.50
N ALA A 255 3.03 -7.41 -7.56
CA ALA A 255 2.90 -7.95 -6.22
C ALA A 255 2.07 -7.06 -5.29
N ASN A 256 1.37 -7.70 -4.34
CA ASN A 256 0.77 -7.00 -3.22
C ASN A 256 1.87 -6.39 -2.33
N ARG A 257 1.61 -5.19 -1.80
CA ARG A 257 2.47 -4.61 -0.76
C ARG A 257 2.39 -5.49 0.49
N ILE A 258 3.53 -5.64 1.14
CA ILE A 258 3.66 -6.34 2.42
C ILE A 258 3.74 -5.31 3.55
N THR A 259 3.29 -5.70 4.74
CA THR A 259 3.62 -4.99 5.97
C THR A 259 5.10 -5.19 6.26
N ASP A 260 5.86 -4.11 6.34
CA ASP A 260 7.32 -4.12 6.56
C ASP A 260 7.71 -2.85 7.35
N PHE A 261 7.67 -2.95 8.67
CA PHE A 261 7.95 -1.83 9.59
C PHE A 261 9.43 -1.48 9.63
N ASN A 262 10.29 -2.39 9.16
CA ASN A 262 11.75 -2.20 9.11
C ASN A 262 12.32 -2.00 7.70
N CYS A 263 11.46 -1.92 6.68
CA CYS A 263 11.75 -1.61 5.28
C CYS A 263 12.92 -2.38 4.67
N ASP A 264 13.03 -3.67 5.02
CA ASP A 264 14.06 -4.59 4.51
C ASP A 264 13.59 -5.49 3.35
N GLY A 265 12.33 -5.36 2.95
CA GLY A 265 11.70 -6.16 1.91
C GLY A 265 11.19 -7.53 2.39
N VAL A 266 11.09 -7.76 3.70
CA VAL A 266 10.55 -8.99 4.31
C VAL A 266 9.28 -8.66 5.10
N GLU A 267 8.26 -9.51 4.97
CA GLU A 267 6.97 -9.30 5.63
C GLU A 267 7.12 -9.41 7.16
N ASP A 268 6.71 -8.35 7.85
CA ASP A 268 6.56 -8.24 9.30
C ASP A 268 5.08 -8.44 9.69
N ILE A 269 4.81 -8.59 10.98
CA ILE A 269 3.43 -8.62 11.50
C ILE A 269 3.32 -7.87 12.82
N ALA A 270 2.28 -7.05 12.98
CA ALA A 270 1.85 -6.50 14.25
C ALA A 270 0.70 -7.34 14.83
N VAL A 271 0.76 -7.65 16.12
CA VAL A 271 -0.24 -8.47 16.83
C VAL A 271 -0.68 -7.76 18.10
N ALA A 272 -1.96 -7.42 18.18
CA ALA A 272 -2.52 -6.70 19.31
C ALA A 272 -2.94 -7.62 20.47
N ASP A 273 -2.82 -7.09 21.68
CA ASP A 273 -3.34 -7.65 22.93
C ASP A 273 -3.90 -6.49 23.79
N PRO A 274 -5.11 -5.99 23.49
CA PRO A 274 -5.69 -4.83 24.16
C PRO A 274 -6.07 -5.10 25.63
N ALA A 275 -6.05 -6.35 26.09
CA ALA A 275 -6.34 -6.69 27.47
C ALA A 275 -5.08 -6.87 28.32
N ALA A 276 -3.89 -6.80 27.72
CA ALA A 276 -2.64 -6.98 28.44
C ALA A 276 -2.46 -5.96 29.56
N THR A 277 -1.79 -6.40 30.63
CA THR A 277 -1.37 -5.54 31.74
C THR A 277 -0.03 -4.89 31.43
N VAL A 278 0.06 -3.56 31.56
CA VAL A 278 1.30 -2.76 31.39
C VAL A 278 1.52 -1.97 32.66
N GLY A 279 2.74 -1.89 33.20
CA GLY A 279 3.01 -1.08 34.40
C GLY A 279 2.33 -1.51 35.72
N GLY A 280 1.43 -2.50 35.68
CA GLY A 280 0.51 -2.84 36.78
C GLY A 280 -0.96 -2.51 36.49
N ASP A 281 -1.19 -1.79 35.39
CA ASP A 281 -2.50 -1.32 34.92
C ASP A 281 -3.16 -2.39 34.04
N LEU A 282 -4.23 -2.97 34.57
CA LEU A 282 -4.97 -4.05 33.92
C LEU A 282 -5.65 -3.53 32.66
N LYS A 283 -5.56 -4.27 31.55
CA LYS A 283 -6.18 -3.91 30.27
C LYS A 283 -5.73 -2.56 29.70
N ALA A 284 -4.54 -2.10 30.07
CA ALA A 284 -3.90 -0.96 29.40
C ALA A 284 -3.65 -1.29 27.92
N GLY A 285 -3.28 -2.54 27.61
CA GLY A 285 -3.09 -3.02 26.24
C GLY A 285 -1.68 -2.81 25.70
N LEU A 286 -1.31 -3.64 24.72
CA LEU A 286 -0.04 -3.56 24.00
C LEU A 286 -0.16 -4.12 22.58
N VAL A 287 0.82 -3.79 21.73
CA VAL A 287 1.02 -4.41 20.42
C VAL A 287 2.42 -5.00 20.34
N ARG A 288 2.54 -6.21 19.80
CA ARG A 288 3.84 -6.85 19.52
C ARG A 288 4.09 -6.91 18.03
N VAL A 289 5.23 -6.37 17.60
CA VAL A 289 5.72 -6.50 16.22
C VAL A 289 6.68 -7.69 16.18
N VAL A 290 6.48 -8.59 15.21
CA VAL A 290 7.42 -9.66 14.88
C VAL A 290 8.07 -9.32 13.55
N TYR A 291 9.36 -9.04 13.58
CA TYR A 291 10.11 -8.73 12.37
C TYR A 291 10.43 -10.01 11.59
N GLY A 292 10.16 -9.98 10.29
CA GLY A 292 10.43 -11.04 9.35
C GLY A 292 11.90 -11.45 9.30
N GLY A 293 12.16 -12.64 8.76
CA GLY A 293 13.53 -13.12 8.57
C GLY A 293 14.31 -13.43 9.86
N GLY A 294 13.63 -13.50 11.02
CA GLY A 294 14.27 -13.81 12.30
C GLY A 294 14.95 -12.60 12.96
N LYS A 295 14.49 -11.38 12.64
CA LYS A 295 15.04 -10.12 13.17
C LYS A 295 14.57 -9.76 14.58
N GLY A 296 13.76 -10.61 15.20
CA GLY A 296 13.31 -10.47 16.58
C GLY A 296 11.94 -9.81 16.68
N THR A 297 11.66 -9.23 17.85
CA THR A 297 10.35 -8.69 18.19
C THR A 297 10.47 -7.35 18.89
N ALA A 298 9.46 -6.49 18.76
CA ALA A 298 9.28 -5.29 19.56
C ALA A 298 7.95 -5.36 20.31
N GLU A 299 7.90 -4.85 21.54
CA GLU A 299 6.68 -4.69 22.33
C GLU A 299 6.41 -3.19 22.50
N ILE A 300 5.20 -2.77 22.17
CA ILE A 300 4.79 -1.38 22.04
C ILE A 300 3.57 -1.14 22.93
N ASN A 301 3.64 -0.11 23.77
CA ASN A 301 2.58 0.36 24.66
C ASN A 301 2.82 1.84 25.00
N GLN A 302 1.87 2.47 25.68
CA GLN A 302 1.91 3.91 26.01
C GLN A 302 2.98 4.31 27.03
N ASP A 303 3.57 3.37 27.79
CA ASP A 303 4.67 3.69 28.72
C ASP A 303 6.02 3.90 28.02
N LEU A 304 6.11 3.65 26.71
CA LEU A 304 7.28 4.00 25.93
C LEU A 304 7.38 5.52 25.78
N ASP A 305 8.57 6.08 26.03
CA ASP A 305 8.82 7.54 26.03
C ASP A 305 8.51 8.29 24.72
N TRP A 306 8.24 7.55 23.65
CA TRP A 306 7.93 8.04 22.33
C TRP A 306 6.53 7.67 21.83
N VAL A 307 5.75 6.93 22.60
CA VAL A 307 4.33 6.69 22.33
C VAL A 307 3.52 7.72 23.14
N PRO A 308 2.58 8.46 22.53
CA PRO A 308 1.76 9.42 23.25
C PRO A 308 0.92 8.79 24.39
N GLY A 309 0.59 9.60 25.40
CA GLY A 309 -0.15 9.17 26.59
C GLY A 309 0.72 8.51 27.65
N GLY A 310 0.08 7.70 28.50
CA GLY A 310 0.71 6.79 29.47
C GLY A 310 -0.26 5.64 29.73
N ALA A 311 0.23 4.47 30.13
CA ALA A 311 -0.66 3.33 30.33
C ALA A 311 -1.55 3.55 31.57
N GLU A 312 -2.86 3.45 31.38
CA GLU A 312 -3.87 3.47 32.43
C GLU A 312 -4.77 2.22 32.32
N ALA A 313 -5.45 1.89 33.41
CA ALA A 313 -6.26 0.69 33.46
C ALA A 313 -7.49 0.83 32.54
N SER A 314 -7.62 -0.08 31.57
CA SER A 314 -8.69 -0.13 30.56
C SER A 314 -8.55 0.81 29.37
N ASP A 315 -7.36 1.36 29.10
CA ASP A 315 -7.11 2.15 27.88
C ASP A 315 -7.30 1.34 26.58
N ASN A 316 -7.04 0.04 26.67
CA ASN A 316 -7.16 -0.90 25.57
C ASN A 316 -6.32 -0.50 24.34
N PHE A 317 -5.08 -0.04 24.54
CA PHE A 317 -4.12 0.20 23.46
C PHE A 317 -4.00 -1.03 22.56
N GLY A 318 -4.25 -0.84 21.26
CA GLY A 318 -4.32 -1.94 20.29
C GLY A 318 -5.71 -2.52 20.09
N GLN A 319 -6.77 -1.89 20.61
CA GLN A 319 -8.16 -2.32 20.40
C GLN A 319 -8.51 -2.40 18.91
N ALA A 320 -8.01 -1.44 18.12
CA ALA A 320 -7.97 -1.51 16.68
C ALA A 320 -6.56 -1.19 16.19
N ILE A 321 -6.15 -1.86 15.10
CA ILE A 321 -4.90 -1.56 14.40
C ILE A 321 -5.10 -1.56 12.88
N ALA A 322 -4.32 -0.73 12.19
CA ALA A 322 -4.23 -0.67 10.74
C ALA A 322 -2.77 -0.38 10.32
N THR A 323 -2.45 -0.57 9.03
CA THR A 323 -1.12 -0.29 8.50
C THR A 323 -1.21 0.59 7.25
N VAL A 324 -0.27 1.52 7.13
CA VAL A 324 -0.13 2.43 5.98
C VAL A 324 1.28 3.01 6.02
N ASP A 325 1.86 3.38 4.88
CA ASP A 325 3.04 4.25 4.84
C ASP A 325 2.54 5.70 4.91
N TYR A 326 2.37 6.22 6.13
CA TYR A 326 1.69 7.49 6.37
C TYR A 326 2.57 8.69 6.05
N ASP A 327 3.87 8.59 6.33
CA ASP A 327 4.85 9.63 6.03
C ASP A 327 5.53 9.49 4.65
N GLU A 328 5.16 8.44 3.90
CA GLU A 328 5.58 8.15 2.53
C GLU A 328 7.08 7.90 2.37
N ASP A 329 7.69 7.35 3.41
CA ASP A 329 9.12 7.11 3.49
C ASP A 329 9.54 5.72 3.00
N GLY A 330 8.57 4.85 2.69
CA GLY A 330 8.77 3.49 2.22
C GLY A 330 8.69 2.40 3.27
N CYS A 331 8.74 2.75 4.54
CA CYS A 331 8.54 1.82 5.65
C CYS A 331 7.04 1.81 6.00
N THR A 332 6.54 0.65 6.43
CA THR A 332 5.15 0.58 6.89
C THR A 332 5.04 1.22 8.27
N ASP A 333 3.99 2.01 8.50
CA ASP A 333 3.63 2.55 9.81
C ASP A 333 2.46 1.78 10.41
N LEU A 334 2.36 1.78 11.74
CA LEU A 334 1.29 1.13 12.48
C LEU A 334 0.34 2.19 13.03
N VAL A 335 -0.94 2.12 12.68
CA VAL A 335 -1.98 2.89 13.32
C VAL A 335 -2.54 2.09 14.50
N VAL A 336 -2.63 2.70 15.68
CA VAL A 336 -3.10 2.09 16.91
C VAL A 336 -4.18 2.95 17.55
N GLY A 337 -5.31 2.32 17.88
CA GLY A 337 -6.40 2.95 18.62
C GLY A 337 -6.35 2.61 20.10
N THR A 338 -6.69 3.60 20.93
CA THR A 338 -6.73 3.52 22.39
C THR A 338 -8.05 4.13 22.87
N PRO A 339 -9.19 3.46 22.65
CA PRO A 339 -10.51 4.06 22.89
C PRO A 339 -10.83 4.28 24.37
N GLY A 340 -10.15 3.60 25.29
CA GLY A 340 -10.33 3.80 26.73
C GLY A 340 -9.55 4.99 27.30
N GLU A 341 -8.69 5.64 26.49
CA GLU A 341 -7.86 6.75 26.97
C GLU A 341 -8.72 7.86 27.58
N LYS A 342 -8.31 8.30 28.77
CA LYS A 342 -8.90 9.46 29.43
C LYS A 342 -8.30 10.76 28.90
N ILE A 343 -9.16 11.63 28.36
CA ILE A 343 -8.76 12.96 27.90
C ILE A 343 -9.29 14.04 28.86
N ASP A 344 -8.38 14.77 29.50
CA ASP A 344 -8.70 15.77 30.53
C ASP A 344 -9.60 15.19 31.65
N THR A 345 -10.91 15.44 31.58
CA THR A 345 -11.91 14.91 32.53
C THR A 345 -12.85 13.88 31.91
N ALA A 346 -12.73 13.61 30.61
CA ALA A 346 -13.56 12.69 29.86
C ALA A 346 -12.92 11.29 29.88
N ASP A 347 -13.47 10.41 30.71
CA ASP A 347 -13.13 8.98 30.70
C ASP A 347 -13.55 8.34 29.37
N ASP A 348 -12.77 7.40 28.82
CA ASP A 348 -13.09 6.68 27.57
C ASP A 348 -13.37 7.60 26.36
N ALA A 349 -12.75 8.79 26.31
CA ALA A 349 -12.84 9.66 25.15
C ALA A 349 -12.04 9.09 23.97
N GLY A 350 -10.88 8.50 24.27
CA GLY A 350 -10.06 7.77 23.33
C GLY A 350 -9.07 8.62 22.54
N MET A 351 -8.11 7.95 21.91
CA MET A 351 -7.14 8.55 21.00
C MET A 351 -6.65 7.55 19.94
N THR A 352 -5.87 8.04 18.98
CA THR A 352 -5.25 7.23 17.93
C THR A 352 -3.86 7.73 17.60
N ASP A 353 -2.91 6.82 17.43
CA ASP A 353 -1.53 7.12 17.05
C ASP A 353 -1.13 6.40 15.77
N VAL A 354 -0.39 7.08 14.91
CA VAL A 354 0.39 6.46 13.84
C VAL A 354 1.82 6.37 14.34
N LEU A 355 2.33 5.16 14.51
CA LEU A 355 3.69 4.86 14.97
C LEU A 355 4.57 4.51 13.78
N HIS A 356 5.61 5.32 13.56
CA HIS A 356 6.35 5.29 12.31
C HIS A 356 7.37 4.16 12.23
N GLY A 357 7.36 3.46 11.10
CA GLY A 357 8.39 2.50 10.71
C GLY A 357 9.70 3.19 10.33
N ALA A 358 10.80 2.45 10.37
CA ALA A 358 12.11 2.94 9.97
C ALA A 358 13.07 1.75 9.79
N PRO A 359 14.23 1.90 9.11
CA PRO A 359 15.17 0.79 8.91
C PRO A 359 15.65 0.05 10.18
N GLY A 360 15.55 0.69 11.36
CA GLY A 360 15.87 0.07 12.65
C GLY A 360 14.68 -0.62 13.33
N GLY A 361 13.49 -0.58 12.73
CA GLY A 361 12.22 -0.96 13.32
C GLY A 361 11.35 0.25 13.71
N ILE A 362 10.14 -0.05 14.16
CA ILE A 362 9.14 0.93 14.57
C ILE A 362 9.67 1.86 15.68
N GLY A 363 9.42 3.16 15.58
CA GLY A 363 9.86 4.16 16.58
C GLY A 363 11.37 4.45 16.61
N THR A 364 12.16 3.90 15.67
CA THR A 364 13.61 4.15 15.59
C THR A 364 14.01 5.29 14.66
N GLY A 365 13.05 5.82 13.89
CA GLY A 365 13.22 6.96 12.99
C GLY A 365 13.35 8.30 13.71
N ALA A 366 13.62 9.35 12.93
CA ALA A 366 13.66 10.73 13.44
C ALA A 366 12.25 11.24 13.82
N THR A 367 11.26 10.91 12.99
CA THR A 367 9.83 11.01 13.34
C THR A 367 9.42 9.66 13.90
N LYS A 368 8.75 9.64 15.05
CA LYS A 368 8.39 8.39 15.75
C LYS A 368 6.90 8.14 15.80
N ASN A 369 6.10 9.19 15.91
CA ASN A 369 4.65 9.09 15.89
C ASN A 369 4.00 10.33 15.24
N THR A 370 2.73 10.16 14.86
CA THR A 370 1.75 11.21 14.64
C THR A 370 0.53 10.92 15.51
N HIS A 371 0.09 11.90 16.29
CA HIS A 371 -0.93 11.74 17.32
C HIS A 371 -2.28 12.39 16.93
N PHE A 372 -3.38 11.71 17.20
CA PHE A 372 -4.75 12.14 16.94
C PHE A 372 -5.63 12.02 18.18
N GLN A 373 -6.20 13.15 18.59
CA GLN A 373 -7.07 13.28 19.74
C GLN A 373 -7.98 14.49 19.53
N GLU A 374 -9.17 14.46 20.11
CA GLU A 374 -10.09 15.60 20.09
C GLU A 374 -9.54 16.80 20.88
N ALA A 375 -10.01 17.99 20.50
CA ALA A 375 -9.49 19.29 20.92
C ALA A 375 -8.01 19.57 20.58
N HIS A 376 -7.33 18.69 19.82
CA HIS A 376 -5.93 18.81 19.46
C HIS A 376 -5.69 18.72 17.94
N GLY A 377 -4.55 19.26 17.49
CA GLY A 377 -4.12 19.15 16.09
C GLY A 377 -4.81 20.15 15.15
N ASN A 378 -5.49 19.65 14.11
CA ASN A 378 -6.13 20.45 13.07
C ASN A 378 -7.54 19.93 12.72
N GLY A 379 -8.24 20.66 11.85
CA GLY A 379 -9.49 20.20 11.25
C GLY A 379 -10.61 19.91 12.25
N SER A 380 -11.40 18.88 11.97
CA SER A 380 -12.52 18.50 12.84
C SER A 380 -12.08 17.96 14.19
N LEU A 381 -11.01 17.16 14.29
CA LEU A 381 -10.52 16.69 15.60
C LEU A 381 -10.20 17.87 16.54
N ALA A 382 -9.52 18.90 16.04
CA ALA A 382 -9.21 20.09 16.85
C ALA A 382 -10.45 20.92 17.24
N ALA A 383 -11.54 20.80 16.48
CA ALA A 383 -12.79 21.52 16.72
C ALA A 383 -13.78 20.73 17.58
N SER A 384 -13.62 19.41 17.69
CA SER A 384 -14.37 18.53 18.57
C SER A 384 -13.98 18.75 20.03
N THR A 385 -14.88 18.37 20.93
CA THR A 385 -14.66 18.39 22.38
C THR A 385 -14.73 16.95 22.88
N PRO A 386 -13.70 16.45 23.58
CA PRO A 386 -13.75 15.13 24.19
C PRO A 386 -14.90 15.02 25.20
N GLU A 387 -15.74 14.01 25.04
CA GLU A 387 -16.84 13.62 25.91
C GLU A 387 -16.61 12.21 26.48
N THR A 388 -17.24 11.92 27.62
CA THR A 388 -17.08 10.60 28.25
C THR A 388 -17.71 9.52 27.37
N GLY A 389 -16.88 8.58 26.94
CA GLY A 389 -17.31 7.44 26.15
C GLY A 389 -17.46 7.72 24.66
N ASP A 390 -16.74 8.69 24.08
CA ASP A 390 -16.66 8.90 22.62
C ASP A 390 -15.94 7.77 21.89
N LEU A 391 -14.99 7.12 22.57
CA LEU A 391 -14.27 5.94 22.10
C LEU A 391 -13.53 6.17 20.78
N LEU A 392 -12.91 7.34 20.60
CA LEU A 392 -12.07 7.64 19.44
C LEU A 392 -10.98 6.57 19.28
N GLY A 393 -10.89 5.98 18.10
CA GLY A 393 -9.94 4.92 17.79
C GLY A 393 -10.47 3.51 18.06
N GLN A 394 -11.74 3.34 18.45
CA GLN A 394 -12.34 2.01 18.62
C GLN A 394 -12.36 1.21 17.30
N ALA A 395 -12.48 1.91 16.17
CA ALA A 395 -12.37 1.34 14.83
C ALA A 395 -11.40 2.15 13.99
N LEU A 396 -10.57 1.46 13.20
CA LEU A 396 -9.56 2.07 12.34
C LEU A 396 -9.54 1.40 10.97
N VAL A 397 -9.42 2.20 9.92
CA VAL A 397 -8.96 1.73 8.61
C VAL A 397 -8.01 2.75 7.98
N ALA A 398 -6.91 2.26 7.43
CA ALA A 398 -5.92 3.07 6.74
C ALA A 398 -5.53 2.43 5.42
N GLY A 399 -5.02 3.24 4.50
CA GLY A 399 -4.59 2.75 3.19
C GLY A 399 -4.13 3.89 2.30
N THR A 400 -3.99 3.60 1.01
CA THR A 400 -3.65 4.61 0.00
C THR A 400 -4.72 4.71 -1.06
N THR A 401 -5.09 5.93 -1.43
CA THR A 401 -6.00 6.18 -2.56
C THR A 401 -5.41 5.71 -3.88
N ALA A 402 -6.20 5.67 -4.96
CA ALA A 402 -5.71 5.35 -6.32
C ALA A 402 -4.59 6.29 -6.81
N ALA A 403 -4.44 7.48 -6.23
CA ALA A 403 -3.34 8.41 -6.50
C ALA A 403 -2.07 8.14 -5.65
N GLY A 404 -2.12 7.13 -4.78
CA GLY A 404 -1.05 6.76 -3.84
C GLY A 404 -0.99 7.63 -2.59
N GLU A 405 -1.98 8.46 -2.31
CA GLU A 405 -1.98 9.30 -1.11
C GLU A 405 -2.47 8.51 0.10
N PRO A 406 -1.74 8.52 1.23
CA PRO A 406 -2.16 7.85 2.45
C PRO A 406 -3.40 8.53 3.04
N PHE A 407 -4.30 7.72 3.60
CA PHE A 407 -5.45 8.17 4.36
C PHE A 407 -5.63 7.31 5.61
N LEU A 408 -6.34 7.87 6.57
CA LEU A 408 -6.79 7.22 7.79
C LEU A 408 -8.25 7.59 8.04
N VAL A 409 -9.06 6.62 8.45
CA VAL A 409 -10.41 6.83 8.99
C VAL A 409 -10.45 6.32 10.43
N ILE A 410 -10.87 7.18 11.34
CA ILE A 410 -10.89 6.93 12.79
C ILE A 410 -12.34 6.97 13.27
N GLY A 411 -12.85 5.86 13.80
CA GLY A 411 -14.19 5.81 14.38
C GLY A 411 -14.22 6.37 15.80
N ALA A 412 -15.27 7.12 16.12
CA ALA A 412 -15.66 7.54 17.46
C ALA A 412 -17.17 7.23 17.62
N PRO A 413 -17.55 5.94 17.70
CA PRO A 413 -18.96 5.52 17.69
C PRO A 413 -19.71 5.96 18.96
N GLY A 414 -18.99 6.38 19.99
CA GLY A 414 -19.57 6.89 21.23
C GLY A 414 -20.03 8.35 21.17
N GLU A 415 -19.62 9.09 20.14
CA GLU A 415 -19.91 10.52 19.99
C GLU A 415 -21.41 10.85 20.11
N GLY A 416 -21.72 11.90 20.88
CA GLY A 416 -23.03 12.53 20.88
C GLY A 416 -23.23 13.47 19.68
N LEU A 417 -24.31 13.31 18.92
CA LEU A 417 -24.64 14.22 17.80
C LEU A 417 -26.04 14.81 17.96
N SER A 418 -26.13 16.14 17.86
CA SER A 418 -27.41 16.87 17.87
C SER A 418 -28.36 16.51 19.02
N GLY A 419 -27.81 16.09 20.18
CA GLY A 419 -28.56 15.68 21.37
C GLY A 419 -28.90 14.18 21.44
N ALA A 420 -28.59 13.40 20.40
CA ALA A 420 -28.61 11.94 20.44
C ALA A 420 -27.29 11.42 21.02
N ALA A 421 -27.35 10.71 22.14
CA ALA A 421 -26.17 10.12 22.76
C ALA A 421 -25.68 8.92 21.94
N LYS A 422 -24.36 8.78 21.75
CA LYS A 422 -23.76 7.63 21.04
C LYS A 422 -24.31 7.41 19.64
N ALA A 423 -24.64 8.49 18.95
CA ALA A 423 -24.98 8.44 17.53
C ALA A 423 -23.75 8.03 16.70
N GLY A 424 -22.57 8.49 17.13
CA GLY A 424 -21.29 8.12 16.56
C GLY A 424 -20.87 8.99 15.37
N GLN A 425 -19.55 9.08 15.17
CA GLN A 425 -18.95 9.70 13.99
C GLN A 425 -17.68 8.96 13.57
N ALA A 426 -17.14 9.37 12.42
CA ALA A 426 -15.78 9.03 12.02
C ALA A 426 -15.02 10.27 11.54
N PHE A 427 -13.69 10.26 11.66
CA PHE A 427 -12.81 11.30 11.13
C PHE A 427 -12.06 10.77 9.92
N TYR A 428 -12.13 11.49 8.80
CA TYR A 428 -11.34 11.21 7.61
C TYR A 428 -10.12 12.13 7.56
N VAL A 429 -8.93 11.53 7.57
CA VAL A 429 -7.63 12.20 7.55
C VAL A 429 -6.89 11.87 6.24
N ARG A 430 -6.54 12.89 5.45
CA ARG A 430 -5.76 12.75 4.20
C ARG A 430 -5.14 14.07 3.77
N GLY A 431 -3.81 14.10 3.54
CA GLY A 431 -3.14 15.23 2.89
C GLY A 431 -3.42 16.60 3.55
N GLY A 432 -3.52 16.63 4.88
CA GLY A 432 -3.89 17.81 5.67
C GLY A 432 -5.39 18.05 5.83
N THR A 433 -6.23 17.33 5.11
CA THR A 433 -7.67 17.24 5.39
C THR A 433 -7.86 16.43 6.66
N ASN A 434 -8.64 16.96 7.59
CA ASN A 434 -9.11 16.28 8.79
C ASN A 434 -10.54 16.76 9.01
N VAL A 435 -11.50 15.87 8.77
CA VAL A 435 -12.91 16.24 8.71
C VAL A 435 -13.78 15.12 9.26
N SER A 436 -14.80 15.48 10.05
CA SER A 436 -15.77 14.51 10.56
C SER A 436 -16.66 13.96 9.44
N VAL A 437 -17.29 12.82 9.66
CA VAL A 437 -18.27 12.19 8.78
C VAL A 437 -19.28 11.51 9.69
N HIS A 438 -20.56 11.85 9.53
CA HIS A 438 -21.67 11.31 10.32
C HIS A 438 -23.01 11.61 9.61
N GLN A 439 -24.09 10.98 10.04
CA GLN A 439 -25.40 11.00 9.35
C GLN A 439 -26.08 12.38 9.33
N ASP A 440 -25.72 13.28 10.25
CA ASP A 440 -26.13 14.71 10.21
C ASP A 440 -25.42 15.56 9.12
N LYS A 441 -24.50 14.99 8.31
CA LYS A 441 -23.79 15.72 7.25
C LYS A 441 -24.48 15.60 5.90
N LEU A 442 -24.20 16.56 5.03
CA LEU A 442 -24.81 16.68 3.71
C LEU A 442 -24.71 15.38 2.90
N ASN A 443 -25.88 14.82 2.57
CA ASN A 443 -26.06 13.62 1.76
C ASN A 443 -25.46 12.34 2.36
N VAL A 444 -25.13 12.32 3.66
CA VAL A 444 -24.80 11.06 4.34
C VAL A 444 -26.11 10.31 4.58
N PRO A 445 -26.29 9.09 4.07
CA PRO A 445 -27.50 8.30 4.26
C PRO A 445 -27.67 7.83 5.71
N GLY A 446 -28.91 7.61 6.13
CA GLY A 446 -29.28 7.23 7.51
C GLY A 446 -29.84 8.41 8.31
N ALA A 447 -30.25 8.15 9.55
CA ALA A 447 -30.68 9.17 10.50
C ALA A 447 -29.71 9.24 11.67
N VAL A 448 -29.78 10.33 12.46
CA VAL A 448 -29.05 10.40 13.73
C VAL A 448 -30.01 9.98 14.84
N GLU A 449 -29.73 8.85 15.46
CA GLU A 449 -30.47 8.29 16.57
C GLU A 449 -29.52 7.94 17.73
N ALA A 450 -30.10 7.68 18.90
CA ALA A 450 -29.29 7.38 20.07
C ALA A 450 -28.82 5.92 20.03
N ASN A 451 -27.53 5.70 20.22
CA ASN A 451 -26.84 4.39 20.23
C ASN A 451 -26.61 3.72 18.87
N ASP A 452 -26.78 4.41 17.74
CA ASP A 452 -26.50 3.87 16.40
C ASP A 452 -25.03 3.44 16.25
N GLY A 453 -24.14 4.24 16.83
CA GLY A 453 -22.70 4.01 16.79
C GLY A 453 -22.11 4.08 15.38
N PHE A 454 -22.54 5.04 14.56
CA PHE A 454 -21.93 5.29 13.25
C PHE A 454 -20.41 5.46 13.40
N GLY A 455 -19.64 4.70 12.62
CA GLY A 455 -18.18 4.66 12.77
C GLY A 455 -17.67 3.49 13.61
N ALA A 456 -18.54 2.63 14.15
CA ALA A 456 -18.14 1.45 14.91
C ALA A 456 -17.45 0.37 14.06
N VAL A 457 -17.73 0.37 12.75
CA VAL A 457 -17.15 -0.60 11.80
C VAL A 457 -16.71 0.16 10.56
N LEU A 458 -15.47 -0.08 10.12
CA LEU A 458 -14.86 0.63 9.01
C LEU A 458 -14.21 -0.35 8.04
N ALA A 459 -14.37 -0.08 6.74
CA ALA A 459 -13.59 -0.71 5.69
C ALA A 459 -13.24 0.33 4.61
N ALA A 460 -12.12 0.16 3.92
CA ALA A 460 -11.74 1.02 2.82
C ALA A 460 -10.80 0.28 1.87
N ASP A 461 -10.77 0.74 0.62
CA ASP A 461 -9.74 0.38 -0.35
C ASP A 461 -9.20 1.64 -1.06
N ALA A 462 -8.57 1.51 -2.22
CA ALA A 462 -8.04 2.66 -2.94
C ALA A 462 -9.11 3.59 -3.56
N ASN A 463 -10.36 3.11 -3.64
CA ASN A 463 -11.46 3.75 -4.35
C ASN A 463 -12.55 4.24 -3.39
N ASN A 464 -12.93 3.42 -2.41
CA ASN A 464 -14.11 3.63 -1.59
C ASN A 464 -13.84 3.41 -0.09
N ILE A 465 -14.71 4.01 0.72
CA ILE A 465 -14.77 3.88 2.18
C ILE A 465 -16.19 3.43 2.54
N ALA A 466 -16.33 2.48 3.45
CA ALA A 466 -17.60 2.06 4.03
C ALA A 466 -17.56 2.26 5.55
N ILE A 467 -18.62 2.85 6.09
CA ILE A 467 -18.76 3.17 7.52
C ILE A 467 -20.09 2.63 8.00
N GLY A 468 -20.05 1.70 8.96
CA GLY A 468 -21.25 1.05 9.52
C GLY A 468 -21.79 1.72 10.77
N ALA A 469 -23.10 1.65 10.95
CA ALA A 469 -23.83 1.87 12.19
C ALA A 469 -24.64 0.60 12.50
N PRO A 470 -24.00 -0.46 13.02
CA PRO A 470 -24.62 -1.78 13.15
C PRO A 470 -25.73 -1.84 14.20
N ASN A 471 -25.98 -0.77 14.95
CA ASN A 471 -27.06 -0.70 15.94
C ASN A 471 -28.19 0.25 15.50
N GLU A 472 -28.17 0.76 14.26
CA GLU A 472 -29.25 1.59 13.73
C GLU A 472 -30.59 0.83 13.77
N ASN A 473 -31.66 1.54 14.09
CA ASN A 473 -33.02 1.03 13.97
C ASN A 473 -33.56 1.26 12.56
N ILE A 474 -34.06 0.22 11.90
CA ILE A 474 -34.62 0.32 10.55
C ILE A 474 -36.08 -0.10 10.60
N GLY A 475 -37.00 0.74 10.12
CA GLY A 475 -38.43 0.38 10.05
C GLY A 475 -39.14 0.12 11.40
N GLY A 476 -38.46 0.33 12.53
CA GLY A 476 -38.93 -0.02 13.88
C GLY A 476 -38.29 -1.29 14.45
N ASP A 477 -37.38 -1.92 13.72
CA ASP A 477 -36.60 -3.07 14.16
C ASP A 477 -35.28 -2.60 14.80
N ASP A 478 -35.19 -2.81 16.11
CA ASP A 478 -34.06 -2.36 16.93
C ASP A 478 -32.75 -3.03 16.50
N ALA A 479 -31.68 -2.27 16.29
CA ALA A 479 -30.36 -2.78 15.89
C ALA A 479 -30.38 -3.70 14.65
N ALA A 480 -31.25 -3.41 13.69
CA ALA A 480 -31.22 -4.02 12.36
C ALA A 480 -29.92 -3.66 11.60
N GLY A 481 -29.42 -2.44 11.78
CA GLY A 481 -28.13 -1.98 11.29
C GLY A 481 -28.13 -1.40 9.87
N ASN A 482 -27.19 -0.49 9.62
CA ASN A 482 -26.95 0.09 8.29
C ASN A 482 -25.46 0.37 8.02
N LEU A 483 -25.16 0.87 6.82
CA LEU A 483 -23.90 1.53 6.51
C LEU A 483 -24.02 2.62 5.44
N ALA A 484 -23.03 3.49 5.37
CA ALA A 484 -22.83 4.47 4.30
C ALA A 484 -21.52 4.23 3.54
N VAL A 485 -21.56 4.40 2.22
CA VAL A 485 -20.39 4.26 1.33
C VAL A 485 -20.01 5.60 0.72
N PHE A 486 -18.70 5.88 0.68
CA PHE A 486 -18.12 7.12 0.21
C PHE A 486 -17.01 6.85 -0.81
N SER A 487 -16.77 7.81 -1.71
CA SER A 487 -15.53 7.86 -2.48
C SER A 487 -14.50 8.76 -1.80
N HIS A 488 -13.21 8.52 -2.06
CA HIS A 488 -12.14 9.41 -1.60
C HIS A 488 -12.15 10.81 -2.26
N LYS A 489 -13.00 11.05 -3.25
CA LYS A 489 -13.15 12.38 -3.84
C LYS A 489 -13.76 13.31 -2.81
N LEU A 490 -13.12 14.46 -2.58
CA LEU A 490 -13.66 15.44 -1.66
C LEU A 490 -14.78 16.26 -2.32
N ASN A 491 -15.89 16.44 -1.60
CA ASN A 491 -17.00 17.29 -2.00
C ASN A 491 -16.69 18.77 -1.70
N THR A 492 -17.67 19.66 -1.86
CA THR A 492 -17.50 21.11 -1.62
C THR A 492 -17.26 21.48 -0.15
N GLU A 493 -17.49 20.57 0.78
CA GLU A 493 -17.21 20.73 2.21
C GLU A 493 -15.87 20.07 2.63
N ASN A 494 -15.06 19.63 1.65
CA ASN A 494 -13.83 18.86 1.86
C ASN A 494 -14.04 17.50 2.55
N ARG A 495 -15.26 16.94 2.52
CA ARG A 495 -15.56 15.58 3.02
C ARG A 495 -15.47 14.54 1.91
N PRO A 496 -15.10 13.28 2.20
CA PRO A 496 -15.33 12.17 1.28
C PRO A 496 -16.75 12.23 0.71
N THR A 497 -16.91 12.09 -0.60
CA THR A 497 -18.20 12.27 -1.25
C THR A 497 -19.08 11.05 -0.96
N PRO A 498 -20.23 11.20 -0.27
CA PRO A 498 -21.17 10.09 -0.07
C PRO A 498 -21.68 9.58 -1.43
N LEU A 499 -21.80 8.26 -1.56
CA LEU A 499 -22.29 7.59 -2.76
C LEU A 499 -23.71 7.04 -2.55
N PHE A 500 -23.89 6.19 -1.54
CA PHE A 500 -25.15 5.54 -1.21
C PHE A 500 -25.10 4.93 0.20
N GLY A 501 -26.27 4.54 0.72
CA GLY A 501 -26.42 3.80 1.97
C GLY A 501 -26.96 2.40 1.69
N LEU A 502 -26.73 1.47 2.61
CA LEU A 502 -27.25 0.11 2.56
C LEU A 502 -27.85 -0.27 3.91
N ASP A 503 -29.03 -0.88 3.85
CA ASP A 503 -29.76 -1.57 4.91
C ASP A 503 -30.63 -2.65 4.24
N GLN A 504 -31.25 -3.53 5.03
CA GLN A 504 -32.07 -4.63 4.52
C GLN A 504 -33.56 -4.25 4.31
N ASP A 505 -33.95 -2.98 4.43
CA ASP A 505 -35.29 -2.47 4.05
C ASP A 505 -35.34 -1.93 2.60
N LEU A 506 -34.17 -1.83 1.94
CA LEU A 506 -34.09 -1.49 0.52
C LEU A 506 -34.53 -2.66 -0.37
N ASP A 507 -35.44 -2.41 -1.33
CA ASP A 507 -35.84 -3.38 -2.37
C ASP A 507 -34.67 -3.99 -3.17
N THR A 508 -33.53 -3.30 -3.19
CA THR A 508 -32.30 -3.69 -3.91
C THR A 508 -31.32 -4.49 -3.07
N VAL A 509 -31.63 -4.73 -1.78
CA VAL A 509 -30.84 -5.53 -0.85
C VAL A 509 -31.68 -6.75 -0.46
N SER A 510 -31.14 -7.95 -0.64
CA SER A 510 -31.85 -9.18 -0.27
C SER A 510 -31.95 -9.34 1.25
N GLY A 511 -33.02 -9.97 1.71
CA GLY A 511 -33.29 -10.17 3.13
C GLY A 511 -34.42 -9.25 3.58
N GLY A 512 -34.60 -9.12 4.89
CA GLY A 512 -35.44 -8.08 5.50
C GLY A 512 -34.75 -7.58 6.75
N ALA A 513 -35.02 -6.34 7.15
CA ALA A 513 -34.56 -5.85 8.44
C ALA A 513 -35.31 -6.58 9.57
N GLU A 514 -34.57 -7.16 10.50
CA GLU A 514 -35.08 -7.79 11.71
C GLU A 514 -34.30 -7.27 12.93
N ALA A 515 -34.95 -7.27 14.09
CA ALA A 515 -34.32 -6.77 15.30
C ALA A 515 -33.09 -7.62 15.66
N ASN A 516 -31.95 -6.95 15.84
CA ASN A 516 -30.63 -7.51 16.11
C ASN A 516 -29.91 -8.19 14.94
N ASP A 517 -30.31 -8.02 13.68
CA ASP A 517 -29.52 -8.51 12.53
C ASP A 517 -28.11 -7.94 12.50
N ARG A 518 -28.00 -6.67 12.90
CA ARG A 518 -26.77 -5.87 12.92
C ARG A 518 -26.07 -5.89 11.57
N PHE A 519 -26.82 -5.67 10.49
CA PHE A 519 -26.29 -5.47 9.16
C PHE A 519 -25.20 -4.39 9.17
N GLY A 520 -24.00 -4.73 8.70
CA GLY A 520 -22.84 -3.85 8.79
C GLY A 520 -21.98 -4.03 10.04
N ALA A 521 -22.23 -5.04 10.87
CA ALA A 521 -21.41 -5.37 12.05
C ALA A 521 -19.98 -5.82 11.69
N SER A 522 -19.75 -6.24 10.44
CA SER A 522 -18.42 -6.46 9.90
C SER A 522 -18.39 -6.05 8.42
N LEU A 523 -17.29 -5.42 7.99
CA LEU A 523 -17.14 -4.87 6.64
C LEU A 523 -15.77 -5.23 6.07
N ALA A 524 -15.71 -5.53 4.77
CA ALA A 524 -14.45 -5.64 4.03
C ALA A 524 -14.58 -5.09 2.60
N LEU A 525 -13.58 -4.33 2.15
CA LEU A 525 -13.49 -3.79 0.79
C LEU A 525 -12.24 -4.33 0.10
N ALA A 526 -12.37 -4.73 -1.17
CA ALA A 526 -11.24 -5.13 -2.00
C ALA A 526 -11.31 -4.49 -3.39
N PRO A 527 -10.19 -3.95 -3.92
CA PRO A 527 -10.15 -3.38 -5.26
C PRO A 527 -10.48 -4.43 -6.33
N TYR A 528 -11.39 -4.05 -7.23
CA TYR A 528 -11.86 -4.88 -8.32
C TYR A 528 -11.49 -4.28 -9.67
N ARG A 529 -10.81 -5.08 -10.50
CA ARG A 529 -10.51 -4.74 -11.88
C ARG A 529 -11.41 -5.56 -12.83
N PRO A 530 -12.47 -4.96 -13.39
CA PRO A 530 -13.30 -5.67 -14.36
C PRO A 530 -12.52 -5.97 -15.64
N SER A 531 -13.01 -6.98 -16.38
CA SER A 531 -12.46 -7.31 -17.70
C SER A 531 -12.50 -6.09 -18.64
N GLY A 532 -11.40 -5.85 -19.35
CA GLY A 532 -11.26 -4.71 -20.26
C GLY A 532 -10.87 -3.38 -19.61
N ALA A 533 -10.92 -3.24 -18.28
CA ALA A 533 -10.43 -2.05 -17.60
C ALA A 533 -8.90 -2.04 -17.51
N ALA A 534 -8.29 -0.86 -17.52
CA ALA A 534 -6.83 -0.69 -17.39
C ALA A 534 -6.34 -0.87 -15.93
N ALA A 535 -7.18 -0.57 -14.94
CA ALA A 535 -6.87 -0.62 -13.52
C ALA A 535 -8.10 -1.01 -12.68
N ALA A 536 -7.89 -1.30 -11.40
CA ALA A 536 -8.95 -1.60 -10.43
C ALA A 536 -9.67 -0.31 -9.99
N THR A 537 -10.59 0.18 -10.80
CA THR A 537 -11.36 1.41 -10.55
C THR A 537 -12.69 1.16 -9.83
N GLU A 538 -12.92 -0.08 -9.39
CA GLU A 538 -14.14 -0.54 -8.73
C GLU A 538 -13.76 -1.25 -7.43
N SER A 539 -14.76 -1.58 -6.62
CA SER A 539 -14.57 -2.31 -5.36
C SER A 539 -15.60 -3.41 -5.22
N ILE A 540 -15.26 -4.49 -4.51
CA ILE A 540 -16.27 -5.40 -3.95
C ILE A 540 -16.32 -5.18 -2.44
N LEU A 541 -17.52 -4.95 -1.93
CA LEU A 541 -17.84 -4.82 -0.52
C LEU A 541 -18.47 -6.12 -0.02
N ALA A 542 -18.01 -6.63 1.12
CA ALA A 542 -18.68 -7.67 1.90
C ALA A 542 -19.23 -7.04 3.19
N VAL A 543 -20.46 -7.40 3.54
CA VAL A 543 -21.20 -6.87 4.68
C VAL A 543 -21.73 -8.05 5.51
N GLY A 544 -21.28 -8.19 6.75
CA GLY A 544 -21.79 -9.19 7.69
C GLY A 544 -23.04 -8.71 8.42
N ALA A 545 -23.98 -9.64 8.63
CA ALA A 545 -25.17 -9.52 9.46
C ALA A 545 -25.24 -10.74 10.39
N PRO A 546 -24.42 -10.78 11.46
CA PRO A 546 -24.28 -11.98 12.30
C PRO A 546 -25.55 -12.34 13.08
N GLY A 547 -26.50 -11.42 13.22
CA GLY A 547 -27.78 -11.70 13.89
C GLY A 547 -28.85 -12.32 12.99
N GLU A 548 -28.64 -12.32 11.68
CA GLU A 548 -29.64 -12.77 10.69
C GLU A 548 -30.17 -14.17 11.04
N ALA A 549 -31.50 -14.31 11.03
CA ALA A 549 -32.17 -15.59 11.13
C ALA A 549 -32.30 -16.27 9.76
N LEU A 550 -31.97 -17.56 9.68
CA LEU A 550 -32.10 -18.34 8.45
C LEU A 550 -33.06 -19.52 8.61
N ALA A 551 -33.87 -19.74 7.58
CA ALA A 551 -34.67 -20.95 7.45
C ALA A 551 -33.79 -22.12 7.01
N VAL A 552 -33.47 -23.02 7.94
CA VAL A 552 -32.69 -24.24 7.67
C VAL A 552 -33.63 -25.44 7.76
N ASN A 553 -33.88 -26.11 6.63
CA ASN A 553 -34.83 -27.23 6.53
C ASN A 553 -36.24 -26.87 7.05
N ASP A 554 -36.77 -25.73 6.59
CA ASP A 554 -38.06 -25.15 7.01
C ASP A 554 -38.16 -24.79 8.51
N VAL A 555 -37.03 -24.78 9.24
CA VAL A 555 -36.95 -24.35 10.64
C VAL A 555 -36.18 -23.05 10.72
N GLN A 556 -36.81 -22.02 11.28
CA GLN A 556 -36.14 -20.76 11.56
C GLN A 556 -35.13 -20.96 12.68
N LYS A 557 -33.87 -20.63 12.39
CA LYS A 557 -32.77 -20.63 13.35
C LYS A 557 -32.30 -19.19 13.52
N ALA A 558 -32.51 -18.64 14.70
CA ALA A 558 -32.11 -17.27 15.03
C ALA A 558 -30.58 -17.14 15.13
N GLU A 559 -30.04 -15.97 14.81
CA GLU A 559 -28.61 -15.64 14.97
C GLU A 559 -27.68 -16.65 14.30
N THR A 560 -28.13 -17.24 13.18
CA THR A 560 -27.26 -18.05 12.31
C THR A 560 -26.23 -17.18 11.62
N GLY A 561 -26.64 -15.97 11.22
CA GLY A 561 -25.82 -14.98 10.56
C GLY A 561 -25.71 -15.13 9.04
N SER A 562 -25.40 -14.03 8.35
CA SER A 562 -25.20 -13.99 6.91
C SER A 562 -24.12 -12.99 6.49
N VAL A 563 -23.70 -13.07 5.23
CA VAL A 563 -22.85 -12.06 4.56
C VAL A 563 -23.44 -11.72 3.20
N LEU A 564 -23.66 -10.44 2.92
CA LEU A 564 -24.02 -9.93 1.60
C LEU A 564 -22.81 -9.31 0.90
N THR A 565 -22.73 -9.47 -0.42
CA THR A 565 -21.64 -8.90 -1.23
C THR A 565 -22.17 -7.97 -2.31
N PHE A 566 -21.47 -6.86 -2.54
CA PHE A 566 -21.87 -5.81 -3.47
C PHE A 566 -20.69 -5.38 -4.34
N ARG A 567 -20.93 -5.22 -5.64
CA ARG A 567 -19.99 -4.56 -6.54
C ARG A 567 -20.29 -3.07 -6.57
N ILE A 568 -19.29 -2.25 -6.26
CA ILE A 568 -19.33 -0.79 -6.38
C ILE A 568 -18.71 -0.42 -7.72
N THR A 569 -19.52 0.14 -8.61
CA THR A 569 -19.11 0.51 -9.97
C THR A 569 -18.27 1.79 -9.98
N ALA A 570 -17.53 2.02 -11.07
CA ALA A 570 -16.72 3.22 -11.23
C ALA A 570 -17.55 4.52 -11.27
N SER A 571 -18.87 4.43 -11.53
CA SER A 571 -19.80 5.55 -11.46
C SER A 571 -20.31 5.85 -10.04
N GLY A 572 -19.94 5.04 -9.05
CA GLY A 572 -20.39 5.20 -7.67
C GLY A 572 -21.80 4.65 -7.41
N THR A 573 -22.25 3.67 -8.19
CA THR A 573 -23.48 2.90 -7.94
C THR A 573 -23.13 1.49 -7.47
N TYR A 574 -24.10 0.70 -7.02
CA TYR A 574 -23.86 -0.68 -6.62
C TYR A 574 -24.78 -1.68 -7.32
N ASP A 575 -24.29 -2.92 -7.43
CA ASP A 575 -25.07 -4.12 -7.75
C ASP A 575 -24.83 -5.14 -6.63
N GLN A 576 -25.88 -5.71 -6.04
CA GLN A 576 -25.70 -6.86 -5.15
C GLN A 576 -25.29 -8.10 -5.95
N LEU A 577 -24.32 -8.86 -5.44
CA LEU A 577 -23.80 -10.08 -6.06
C LEU A 577 -24.40 -11.34 -5.45
N TYR A 578 -24.13 -11.59 -4.17
CA TYR A 578 -24.50 -12.83 -3.48
C TYR A 578 -24.89 -12.55 -2.02
N GLY A 579 -25.82 -13.36 -1.50
CA GLY A 579 -25.97 -13.61 -0.06
C GLY A 579 -25.33 -14.95 0.28
N ILE A 580 -24.62 -15.00 1.39
CA ILE A 580 -23.78 -16.13 1.83
C ILE A 580 -24.16 -16.49 3.27
N SER A 581 -24.24 -17.79 3.56
CA SER A 581 -24.44 -18.35 4.90
C SER A 581 -23.61 -19.64 5.05
N SER A 582 -23.51 -20.17 6.28
CA SER A 582 -22.83 -21.43 6.60
C SER A 582 -23.55 -22.71 6.12
N GLY A 583 -24.38 -22.62 5.07
CA GLY A 583 -25.05 -23.76 4.43
C GLY A 583 -26.30 -24.28 5.15
N THR A 584 -27.13 -25.02 4.40
CA THR A 584 -28.26 -25.82 4.92
C THR A 584 -27.98 -27.31 4.72
N ALA A 585 -28.80 -28.23 5.27
CA ALA A 585 -28.54 -29.67 5.11
C ALA A 585 -28.62 -30.17 3.65
N ASP A 586 -29.09 -29.33 2.72
CA ASP A 586 -29.22 -29.58 1.29
C ASP A 586 -28.20 -28.80 0.42
N ASP A 587 -27.28 -28.03 1.03
CA ASP A 587 -26.36 -27.13 0.30
C ASP A 587 -24.96 -27.74 0.06
N ASP A 588 -24.26 -27.27 -0.98
CA ASP A 588 -22.91 -27.72 -1.38
C ASP A 588 -21.80 -27.01 -0.58
N VAL A 589 -22.14 -26.56 0.63
CA VAL A 589 -21.32 -25.71 1.52
C VAL A 589 -21.01 -26.50 2.79
N SER A 590 -19.76 -26.53 3.23
CA SER A 590 -19.34 -27.28 4.43
C SER A 590 -19.66 -26.51 5.71
N GLY A 591 -20.22 -27.21 6.72
CA GLY A 591 -20.79 -26.61 7.94
C GLY A 591 -22.33 -26.70 7.92
N THR A 592 -22.98 -26.81 9.09
CA THR A 592 -24.45 -26.77 9.18
C THR A 592 -24.87 -25.56 9.97
N SER A 593 -25.58 -24.60 9.36
CA SER A 593 -26.03 -23.41 10.09
C SER A 593 -26.91 -23.80 11.28
N GLU A 594 -26.51 -23.36 12.47
CA GLU A 594 -27.13 -23.59 13.77
C GLU A 594 -27.45 -22.26 14.47
N ALA A 595 -28.41 -22.33 15.40
CA ALA A 595 -28.86 -21.12 16.07
C ALA A 595 -27.74 -20.58 16.98
N GLY A 596 -27.35 -19.33 16.76
CA GLY A 596 -26.31 -18.66 17.54
C GLY A 596 -24.87 -18.88 17.05
N ASP A 597 -24.66 -19.33 15.81
CA ASP A 597 -23.32 -19.47 15.22
C ASP A 597 -22.68 -18.12 14.88
N HIS A 598 -23.52 -17.10 14.62
CA HIS A 598 -23.12 -15.75 14.25
C HIS A 598 -22.16 -15.69 13.04
N PHE A 599 -22.47 -16.42 11.98
CA PHE A 599 -21.75 -16.35 10.70
C PHE A 599 -21.70 -14.90 10.21
N GLY A 600 -20.52 -14.41 9.83
CA GLY A 600 -20.37 -12.99 9.45
C GLY A 600 -19.99 -12.08 10.61
N THR A 601 -19.67 -12.61 11.80
CA THR A 601 -19.16 -11.80 12.93
C THR A 601 -17.90 -11.03 12.54
N THR A 602 -17.02 -11.66 11.76
CA THR A 602 -15.87 -10.97 11.15
C THR A 602 -15.79 -11.32 9.67
N VAL A 603 -15.35 -10.36 8.87
CA VAL A 603 -15.05 -10.58 7.45
C VAL A 603 -13.73 -9.91 7.09
N THR A 604 -12.98 -10.54 6.20
CA THR A 604 -11.81 -9.93 5.56
C THR A 604 -11.77 -10.33 4.08
N ALA A 605 -11.38 -9.41 3.22
CA ALA A 605 -11.34 -9.60 1.78
C ALA A 605 -9.99 -9.19 1.19
N VAL A 606 -9.57 -9.84 0.10
CA VAL A 606 -8.34 -9.47 -0.61
C VAL A 606 -8.45 -9.76 -2.10
N ASN A 607 -7.80 -8.92 -2.90
CA ASN A 607 -7.43 -9.24 -4.28
C ASN A 607 -5.95 -9.67 -4.28
N THR A 608 -5.68 -10.96 -4.53
CA THR A 608 -4.31 -11.48 -4.51
C THR A 608 -3.49 -11.09 -5.76
N ALA A 609 -4.12 -10.44 -6.73
CA ALA A 609 -3.49 -9.97 -7.96
C ALA A 609 -4.09 -8.62 -8.40
N PRO A 610 -3.91 -7.53 -7.62
CA PRO A 610 -4.60 -6.26 -7.82
C PRO A 610 -4.29 -5.58 -9.17
N ARG A 611 -3.19 -5.96 -9.82
CA ARG A 611 -2.81 -5.45 -11.14
C ARG A 611 -3.26 -6.34 -12.30
N ALA A 612 -3.82 -7.51 -12.03
CA ALA A 612 -4.46 -8.37 -13.02
C ALA A 612 -5.97 -8.10 -13.07
N VAL A 613 -6.64 -8.58 -14.12
CA VAL A 613 -8.11 -8.62 -14.14
C VAL A 613 -8.56 -9.52 -12.98
N SER A 614 -9.49 -9.01 -12.17
CA SER A 614 -10.03 -9.71 -11.02
C SER A 614 -10.86 -10.92 -11.45
N THR A 615 -10.73 -12.02 -10.73
CA THR A 615 -11.38 -13.31 -11.00
C THR A 615 -11.84 -13.97 -9.71
N ALA A 616 -12.72 -14.97 -9.81
CA ALA A 616 -13.09 -15.82 -8.68
C ALA A 616 -11.88 -16.53 -8.02
N ALA A 617 -10.74 -16.63 -8.70
CA ALA A 617 -9.52 -17.20 -8.14
C ALA A 617 -8.65 -16.17 -7.39
N THR A 618 -8.80 -14.89 -7.66
CA THR A 618 -7.95 -13.82 -7.10
C THR A 618 -8.67 -12.99 -6.05
N MET A 619 -10.00 -12.92 -6.10
CA MET A 619 -10.82 -12.25 -5.10
C MET A 619 -11.25 -13.26 -4.03
N ARG A 620 -10.77 -13.07 -2.80
CA ARG A 620 -10.99 -13.99 -1.67
C ARG A 620 -11.73 -13.26 -0.55
N LEU A 621 -12.59 -14.00 0.15
CA LEU A 621 -13.33 -13.57 1.33
C LEU A 621 -13.15 -14.64 2.41
N ALA A 622 -12.87 -14.24 3.65
CA ALA A 622 -12.90 -15.14 4.80
C ALA A 622 -13.92 -14.59 5.79
N VAL A 623 -14.74 -15.49 6.32
CA VAL A 623 -15.85 -15.19 7.20
C VAL A 623 -15.66 -15.96 8.50
N GLY A 624 -15.72 -15.25 9.63
CA GLY A 624 -15.64 -15.84 10.96
C GLY A 624 -16.99 -16.35 11.44
N VAL A 625 -16.97 -17.52 12.09
CA VAL A 625 -18.11 -18.15 12.76
C VAL A 625 -17.70 -18.48 14.20
N PRO A 626 -17.46 -17.46 15.05
CA PRO A 626 -16.77 -17.65 16.32
C PRO A 626 -17.56 -18.45 17.36
N ASP A 627 -18.88 -18.56 17.19
CA ASP A 627 -19.74 -19.24 18.15
C ASP A 627 -20.13 -20.67 17.73
N GLU A 628 -19.61 -21.13 16.58
CA GLU A 628 -19.72 -22.49 16.06
C GLU A 628 -19.25 -23.56 17.07
N ALA A 629 -19.99 -24.66 17.15
CA ALA A 629 -19.67 -25.80 17.99
C ALA A 629 -19.02 -26.94 17.19
N VAL A 630 -17.74 -27.21 17.43
CA VAL A 630 -17.05 -28.33 16.76
C VAL A 630 -17.15 -29.58 17.64
N GLY A 631 -18.02 -30.51 17.23
CA GLY A 631 -18.29 -31.75 17.94
C GLY A 631 -18.97 -31.51 19.29
N THR A 632 -18.20 -31.55 20.39
CA THR A 632 -18.72 -31.25 21.75
C THR A 632 -18.13 -29.98 22.36
N ALA A 633 -17.19 -29.34 21.65
CA ALA A 633 -16.56 -28.10 22.07
C ALA A 633 -17.45 -26.92 21.66
N THR A 634 -18.23 -26.40 22.61
CA THR A 634 -19.10 -25.24 22.39
C THR A 634 -18.27 -23.99 22.10
N LYS A 635 -18.66 -23.18 21.09
CA LYS A 635 -17.96 -21.94 20.74
C LYS A 635 -16.47 -22.16 20.48
N SER A 636 -16.14 -23.29 19.84
CA SER A 636 -14.77 -23.54 19.37
C SER A 636 -14.45 -22.58 18.23
N GLY A 637 -15.46 -22.28 17.41
CA GLY A 637 -15.39 -21.39 16.28
C GLY A 637 -14.84 -22.05 15.01
N ALA A 638 -15.10 -21.40 13.88
CA ALA A 638 -14.63 -21.78 12.56
C ALA A 638 -14.37 -20.56 11.67
N VAL A 639 -13.72 -20.81 10.52
CA VAL A 639 -13.54 -19.84 9.44
C VAL A 639 -13.99 -20.47 8.13
N HIS A 640 -14.78 -19.71 7.37
CA HIS A 640 -15.22 -20.11 6.04
C HIS A 640 -14.64 -19.18 5.00
N VAL A 641 -13.90 -19.73 4.04
CA VAL A 641 -13.26 -18.97 2.97
C VAL A 641 -14.05 -19.15 1.68
N PHE A 642 -14.38 -18.07 0.99
CA PHE A 642 -15.13 -18.03 -0.26
C PHE A 642 -14.36 -17.29 -1.37
N SER A 643 -14.82 -17.48 -2.61
CA SER A 643 -14.56 -16.52 -3.68
C SER A 643 -15.48 -15.31 -3.50
N LEU A 644 -14.92 -14.10 -3.47
CA LEU A 644 -15.68 -12.87 -3.25
C LEU A 644 -16.54 -12.46 -4.47
N VAL A 645 -16.22 -12.97 -5.67
CA VAL A 645 -16.94 -12.66 -6.93
C VAL A 645 -17.45 -13.91 -7.66
N GLY A 646 -17.37 -15.06 -7.00
CA GLY A 646 -17.82 -16.34 -7.55
C GLY A 646 -19.03 -16.83 -6.77
N ALA A 647 -19.83 -17.71 -7.36
CA ALA A 647 -20.93 -18.33 -6.65
C ALA A 647 -20.41 -19.06 -5.38
N PRO A 648 -21.09 -18.93 -4.23
CA PRO A 648 -20.82 -19.74 -3.04
C PRO A 648 -20.82 -21.25 -3.34
N GLY A 649 -20.09 -22.04 -2.54
CA GLY A 649 -19.93 -23.50 -2.71
C GLY A 649 -18.94 -23.93 -3.80
N ALA A 650 -18.73 -23.13 -4.87
CA ALA A 650 -17.89 -23.58 -5.98
C ALA A 650 -16.38 -23.66 -5.67
N ASN A 651 -15.91 -22.88 -4.69
CA ASN A 651 -14.49 -22.76 -4.32
C ASN A 651 -14.30 -22.50 -2.83
N ASP A 652 -15.32 -22.78 -2.02
CA ASP A 652 -15.30 -22.46 -0.61
C ASP A 652 -14.45 -23.47 0.19
N LYS A 653 -14.01 -23.07 1.37
CA LYS A 653 -13.23 -23.92 2.26
C LYS A 653 -13.58 -23.64 3.71
N TRP A 654 -13.95 -24.69 4.42
CA TRP A 654 -14.15 -24.68 5.87
C TRP A 654 -12.82 -24.92 6.59
N ILE A 655 -12.59 -24.23 7.70
CA ILE A 655 -11.38 -24.33 8.50
C ILE A 655 -11.76 -24.32 9.99
N GLU A 656 -11.39 -25.38 10.69
CA GLU A 656 -11.57 -25.53 12.14
C GLU A 656 -10.31 -26.12 12.80
N ALA A 657 -10.27 -26.12 14.13
CA ALA A 657 -9.12 -26.69 14.84
C ALA A 657 -9.05 -28.21 14.65
N GLY A 658 -7.92 -28.72 14.16
CA GLY A 658 -7.63 -30.16 14.12
C GLY A 658 -8.23 -30.94 12.95
N ASP A 659 -8.83 -30.25 11.97
CA ASP A 659 -9.33 -30.85 10.71
C ASP A 659 -8.23 -31.20 9.70
N GLY A 660 -7.02 -30.67 9.89
CA GLY A 660 -5.88 -30.86 9.00
C GLY A 660 -5.70 -29.75 7.95
N ASP A 661 -6.47 -28.66 8.01
CA ASP A 661 -6.39 -27.52 7.07
C ASP A 661 -5.56 -26.33 7.57
N GLY A 662 -5.03 -26.43 8.79
CA GLY A 662 -3.90 -25.61 9.22
C GLY A 662 -3.99 -25.10 10.63
N ILE A 663 -5.16 -25.11 11.27
CA ILE A 663 -5.29 -24.77 12.68
C ILE A 663 -4.93 -26.02 13.50
N PRO A 664 -3.80 -26.02 14.23
CA PRO A 664 -3.33 -27.19 14.97
C PRO A 664 -4.10 -27.38 16.28
N GLY A 665 -4.02 -28.60 16.82
CA GLY A 665 -4.63 -28.95 18.10
C GLY A 665 -6.07 -29.42 17.98
N ALA A 666 -6.65 -29.88 19.09
CA ALA A 666 -8.05 -30.28 19.13
C ALA A 666 -8.95 -29.06 19.39
N PRO A 667 -10.20 -29.06 18.89
CA PRO A 667 -11.21 -28.06 19.25
C PRO A 667 -11.36 -27.92 20.76
N GLY A 668 -11.43 -26.69 21.25
CA GLY A 668 -11.62 -26.39 22.66
C GLY A 668 -12.80 -25.43 22.89
N ALA A 669 -13.47 -25.59 24.03
CA ALA A 669 -14.62 -24.75 24.36
C ALA A 669 -14.20 -23.28 24.53
N ASN A 670 -15.01 -22.36 23.98
CA ASN A 670 -14.82 -20.91 24.03
C ASN A 670 -13.51 -20.40 23.41
N GLN A 671 -12.88 -21.16 22.52
CA GLN A 671 -11.69 -20.69 21.80
C GLN A 671 -12.01 -19.66 20.71
N ARG A 672 -13.26 -19.68 20.21
CA ARG A 672 -13.85 -18.68 19.30
C ARG A 672 -12.99 -18.36 18.07
N LEU A 673 -12.46 -19.39 17.41
CA LEU A 673 -11.80 -19.29 16.11
C LEU A 673 -12.69 -18.51 15.12
N GLY A 674 -12.11 -17.56 14.39
CA GLY A 674 -12.88 -16.64 13.52
C GLY A 674 -13.25 -15.31 14.17
N SER A 675 -12.87 -15.06 15.43
CA SER A 675 -13.04 -13.75 16.07
C SER A 675 -12.06 -12.67 15.58
N SER A 676 -10.99 -13.05 14.89
CA SER A 676 -9.95 -12.15 14.39
C SER A 676 -9.39 -12.70 13.08
N LEU A 677 -9.60 -11.97 12.00
CA LEU A 677 -9.19 -12.35 10.65
C LEU A 677 -8.50 -11.19 9.94
N HIS A 678 -7.45 -11.50 9.19
CA HIS A 678 -6.81 -10.53 8.30
C HIS A 678 -6.19 -11.22 7.10
N PHE A 679 -6.69 -10.93 5.90
CA PHE A 679 -6.04 -11.33 4.67
C PHE A 679 -4.91 -10.38 4.30
N THR A 680 -3.78 -10.95 3.90
CA THR A 680 -2.78 -10.28 3.07
C THR A 680 -2.78 -10.87 1.67
N GLY A 681 -1.92 -10.36 0.79
CA GLY A 681 -1.71 -10.95 -0.53
C GLY A 681 -1.12 -12.37 -0.51
N THR A 682 -0.62 -12.83 0.63
CA THR A 682 0.17 -14.07 0.75
C THR A 682 -0.35 -15.03 1.80
N LYS A 683 -1.15 -14.56 2.77
CA LYS A 683 -1.62 -15.36 3.91
C LYS A 683 -3.01 -14.93 4.40
N LEU A 684 -3.68 -15.83 5.10
CA LEU A 684 -4.75 -15.49 6.05
C LEU A 684 -4.18 -15.56 7.47
N TYR A 685 -4.22 -14.46 8.19
CA TYR A 685 -3.94 -14.42 9.62
C TYR A 685 -5.24 -14.68 10.39
N VAL A 686 -5.20 -15.64 11.32
CA VAL A 686 -6.34 -16.07 12.12
C VAL A 686 -5.96 -16.01 13.59
N GLY A 687 -6.51 -15.02 14.29
CA GLY A 687 -6.30 -14.80 15.70
C GLY A 687 -7.30 -15.59 16.54
N MET A 688 -6.79 -16.18 17.61
CA MET A 688 -7.58 -16.84 18.64
C MET A 688 -7.20 -16.20 19.99
N PRO A 689 -7.79 -15.06 20.36
CA PRO A 689 -7.44 -14.37 21.60
C PRO A 689 -7.91 -15.10 22.86
N ASP A 690 -8.88 -16.02 22.74
CA ASP A 690 -9.47 -16.78 23.86
C ASP A 690 -8.86 -18.18 24.05
N GLY A 691 -7.84 -18.53 23.26
CA GLY A 691 -7.19 -19.85 23.30
C GLY A 691 -6.42 -20.14 22.01
N PRO A 692 -5.84 -21.34 21.80
CA PRO A 692 -5.75 -22.44 22.74
C PRO A 692 -4.70 -22.20 23.85
N SER A 693 -3.84 -21.19 23.72
CA SER A 693 -2.90 -20.81 24.78
C SER A 693 -3.60 -19.97 25.85
N ALA A 694 -3.05 -19.93 27.07
CA ALA A 694 -3.58 -19.11 28.17
C ALA A 694 -3.52 -17.59 27.90
N TYR A 695 -2.77 -17.17 26.87
CA TYR A 695 -2.58 -15.77 26.49
C TYR A 695 -3.26 -15.42 25.15
N GLY A 696 -3.76 -16.42 24.42
CA GLY A 696 -4.14 -16.32 23.01
C GLY A 696 -3.03 -16.74 22.03
N THR A 697 -3.38 -16.91 20.76
CA THR A 697 -2.48 -17.38 19.69
C THR A 697 -2.87 -16.74 18.35
N LEU A 698 -1.91 -16.51 17.46
CA LEU A 698 -2.14 -16.11 16.07
C LEU A 698 -1.55 -17.14 15.10
N TYR A 699 -2.34 -17.56 14.12
CA TYR A 699 -1.90 -18.47 13.05
C TYR A 699 -1.81 -17.73 11.72
N ALA A 700 -0.74 -17.95 10.96
CA ALA A 700 -0.59 -17.44 9.60
C ALA A 700 -0.67 -18.58 8.59
N LEU A 701 -1.84 -18.71 7.95
CA LEU A 701 -2.16 -19.75 6.99
C LEU A 701 -1.70 -19.32 5.60
N PRO A 702 -0.85 -20.11 4.92
CA PRO A 702 -0.51 -19.86 3.53
C PRO A 702 -1.75 -19.87 2.62
N MET A 703 -1.72 -19.17 1.48
CA MET A 703 -2.86 -19.15 0.54
C MET A 703 -3.32 -20.56 0.09
N SER A 704 -2.43 -21.55 0.05
CA SER A 704 -2.78 -22.92 -0.29
C SER A 704 -3.69 -23.59 0.76
N ASN A 705 -3.55 -23.23 2.03
CA ASN A 705 -4.38 -23.76 3.11
C ASN A 705 -5.81 -23.22 3.06
N VAL A 706 -6.03 -22.08 2.41
CA VAL A 706 -7.33 -21.40 2.33
C VAL A 706 -7.93 -21.45 0.92
N THR A 707 -7.36 -22.28 0.03
CA THR A 707 -7.86 -22.48 -1.33
C THR A 707 -8.27 -23.93 -1.50
N LEU A 708 -9.53 -24.17 -1.89
CA LEU A 708 -10.05 -25.52 -2.13
C LEU A 708 -9.19 -26.27 -3.16
N GLY A 709 -8.91 -27.55 -2.87
CA GLY A 709 -8.14 -28.44 -3.74
C GLY A 709 -6.62 -28.18 -3.79
N GLN A 710 -6.10 -27.20 -3.04
CA GLN A 710 -4.67 -26.97 -2.89
C GLN A 710 -4.12 -27.75 -1.69
N PRO A 711 -2.82 -28.13 -1.70
CA PRO A 711 -2.22 -28.87 -0.59
C PRO A 711 -2.09 -28.00 0.66
N THR A 712 -2.38 -28.58 1.82
CA THR A 712 -2.07 -27.98 3.12
C THR A 712 -0.56 -27.86 3.29
N ALA A 713 -0.11 -26.65 3.61
CA ALA A 713 1.27 -26.31 3.92
C ALA A 713 1.45 -26.01 5.42
N PRO A 714 2.70 -26.03 5.95
CA PRO A 714 2.97 -25.67 7.33
C PRO A 714 2.49 -24.26 7.67
N VAL A 715 1.82 -24.12 8.82
CA VAL A 715 1.32 -22.85 9.36
C VAL A 715 2.34 -22.25 10.32
N THR A 716 2.55 -20.94 10.22
CA THR A 716 3.36 -20.22 11.21
C THR A 716 2.48 -19.89 12.42
N THR A 717 2.97 -20.22 13.62
CA THR A 717 2.26 -19.94 14.88
C THR A 717 3.01 -18.88 15.66
N TYR A 718 2.33 -17.77 15.98
CA TYR A 718 2.82 -16.77 16.92
C TYR A 718 2.11 -16.98 18.25
N GLN A 719 2.88 -17.26 19.29
CA GLN A 719 2.36 -17.55 20.62
C GLN A 719 3.26 -16.92 21.69
N PRO A 720 2.70 -16.15 22.65
CA PRO A 720 3.45 -15.66 23.80
C PRO A 720 4.16 -16.79 24.54
N GLY A 721 5.44 -16.57 24.87
CA GLY A 721 6.36 -17.57 25.43
C GLY A 721 7.13 -18.41 24.40
N GLN A 722 6.93 -18.18 23.10
CA GLN A 722 7.66 -18.83 22.01
C GLN A 722 8.24 -17.80 21.04
N GLY A 723 9.28 -18.19 20.28
CA GLY A 723 9.80 -17.37 19.17
C GLY A 723 10.35 -15.99 19.57
N GLY A 724 10.67 -15.77 20.84
CA GLY A 724 11.11 -14.47 21.37
C GLY A 724 9.98 -13.61 21.97
N LEU A 725 8.72 -14.01 21.79
CA LEU A 725 7.58 -13.33 22.41
C LEU A 725 7.56 -13.57 23.92
N PRO A 726 7.41 -12.52 24.76
CA PRO A 726 7.26 -12.66 26.20
C PRO A 726 6.09 -13.59 26.56
N ALA A 727 6.22 -14.35 27.65
CA ALA A 727 5.17 -15.23 28.16
C ALA A 727 4.16 -14.44 29.02
N SER A 728 3.51 -13.44 28.43
CA SER A 728 2.54 -12.56 29.07
C SER A 728 1.50 -12.08 28.06
N GLY A 729 0.36 -11.64 28.56
CA GLY A 729 -0.77 -11.20 27.75
C GLY A 729 -2.07 -11.77 28.27
N ASP A 730 -3.19 -11.38 27.67
CA ASP A 730 -4.52 -11.84 28.06
C ASP A 730 -5.41 -12.13 26.83
N ARG A 731 -5.19 -11.44 25.71
CA ARG A 731 -5.97 -11.51 24.47
C ARG A 731 -5.08 -11.40 23.23
N PHE A 732 -3.88 -11.98 23.25
CA PHE A 732 -2.95 -11.94 22.12
C PHE A 732 -3.58 -12.54 20.85
N GLY A 733 -3.49 -11.80 19.75
CA GLY A 733 -4.15 -12.17 18.49
C GLY A 733 -5.53 -11.53 18.33
N HIS A 734 -5.91 -10.58 19.19
CA HIS A 734 -7.15 -9.82 19.06
C HIS A 734 -7.28 -9.15 17.68
N ALA A 735 -6.19 -8.60 17.16
CA ALA A 735 -6.07 -8.10 15.81
C ALA A 735 -4.64 -8.34 15.30
N ALA A 736 -4.48 -8.45 13.97
CA ALA A 736 -3.18 -8.59 13.31
C ALA A 736 -3.14 -7.81 11.98
N ARG A 737 -2.00 -7.18 11.67
CA ARG A 737 -1.78 -6.37 10.44
C ARG A 737 -0.35 -6.42 9.95
#